data_AF-A0AB38J8E5-F1
#
_entry.id   AF-A0AB38J8E5-F1
#
_cell.length_a   1.000
_cell.length_b   1.000
_cell.length_c   1.000
_cell.angle_alpha   90.00
_cell.angle_beta   90.00
_cell.angle_gamma   90.00
#
_symmetry.space_group_name_H-M   'P 1'
#
loop_
_entity.id
_entity.type
_entity.pdbx_description
1 polymer ?
#
loop_
_entity_poly.entity_id
_entity_poly.type
_entity_poly.pdbx_seq_one_letter_code
_entity_poly.pdbx_strand_id
1 'polypeptide(L)'
;MTPSPFDVASRIEQSQNRRLDRSLEVAFEKNFPEIKRLAERLGVDVVSSIREWATTSSSDAVADWLDVTITGHKLASLVKDLQAQDPPIPLLGRLVHEEHLSRRIGAMAPYMRSLSLSTSSILNKTRERTALAAFDAAFDATSQRRTLFARVLTFARMYLEYVVSYDQMNGLETNRSFSSRLGMTGILAARFSTPSRNDLIQSCEALLDAHEKGSKHALAYFVEGCTWIYDFYGDADWLHRAADEIKSRDTTEVAFLPEKAATSWYLNVADVWLRLSQETRSMEGASACIENARAAVRLAKRLESPRPEDRLRATMLESLLEGLVGESSLRNSSTDVRLVRFPFSVRGRYGRLPGALYRHGIPVVDAVLASSEGSSFVGRDICAELLSSVANDSRTTASSTKALLQRANRLREGEGRQVALMGSRVKLSLAEDQLVLASLEENWHRTSRLRREAISYLALKTADVGDAATKLTVLAQEIEKNGALTGALLDGETELAIAVRNGDFVSLYEIAARSAILSHDLKRVALGGRSGGVASLMDSDRADGRIFVFKIMNEIAHERDATRTERLADWIEKCDVSNDFAVTETVTTLDATTARMSEVAEGQVVSVRRYRNGLTLSAQLEIEERQGKIDLLTKTSRFLAYIHAMPSSRSITGVRKTLWAKEFGWWLRRLVGEDVRAVFFERWWSELAQYPCFERRDAHSQNWLVEADGRIVAVDLEASGFRPLGYELAQLIEDHRVFEPDDWQSRKQIVSEYISQLRDVNSSLTVELDSAFVAYELAAIARFVRLIFSSDTNVKTKDWAGRCLDSLSRSGDSTVAELAAILSRAWAEMTGVASGRSNSVLDVADRRRISRAMSYRLRHDPLAPLSREGWIHVDDLTDLLRADGHSVSSRQLMQIAGALGESRFELDDLDIRASYGHSVSSKIVYERRTPSGKLFHATPVDNIASIFEAESGLTKGRRQYVHLTDSRLVAMRASRRQGKPVVLLEIDTEDILGLVYAAANTWLAEWVSVDQMRIATIHSEREFGE
;
A
#
# COMPACT_ATOMS: atom_id res chain seq x y z
N MET A 1 -6.25 42.20 48.98
CA MET A 1 -6.23 43.15 47.85
C MET A 1 -7.36 42.76 46.91
N THR A 2 -8.35 43.62 46.75
CA THR A 2 -9.40 43.45 45.74
C THR A 2 -8.78 43.54 44.35
N PRO A 3 -9.08 42.60 43.43
CA PRO A 3 -8.54 42.65 42.07
C PRO A 3 -8.91 43.98 41.41
N SER A 4 -7.98 44.58 40.66
CA SER A 4 -8.25 45.87 40.03
C SER A 4 -9.37 45.70 38.99
N PRO A 5 -10.10 46.78 38.64
CA PRO A 5 -11.09 46.73 37.55
C PRO A 5 -10.51 46.16 36.23
N PHE A 6 -9.21 46.35 35.99
CA PHE A 6 -8.51 45.81 34.84
C PHE A 6 -8.31 44.27 34.93
N ASP A 7 -7.99 43.75 36.12
CA ASP A 7 -7.86 42.30 36.36
C ASP A 7 -9.21 41.59 36.25
N VAL A 8 -10.29 42.24 36.69
CA VAL A 8 -11.66 41.72 36.56
C VAL A 8 -12.11 41.75 35.10
N ALA A 9 -11.88 42.85 34.38
CA ALA A 9 -12.18 42.94 32.96
C ALA A 9 -11.40 41.90 32.13
N SER A 10 -10.10 41.75 32.39
CA SER A 10 -9.25 40.75 31.72
C SER A 10 -9.71 39.31 32.00
N ARG A 11 -10.15 39.01 33.23
CA ARG A 11 -10.71 37.68 33.57
C ARG A 11 -12.08 37.43 32.94
N ILE A 12 -12.91 38.46 32.81
CA ILE A 12 -14.21 38.38 32.11
C ILE A 12 -13.98 38.14 30.61
N GLU A 13 -13.06 38.88 30.00
CA GLU A 13 -12.69 38.74 28.59
C GLU A 13 -12.08 37.35 28.31
N GLN A 14 -11.16 36.87 29.16
CA GLN A 14 -10.63 35.50 29.07
C GLN A 14 -11.71 34.43 29.25
N SER A 15 -12.69 34.66 30.14
CA SER A 15 -13.81 33.74 30.33
C SER A 15 -14.80 33.77 29.15
N GLN A 16 -15.01 34.92 28.52
CA GLN A 16 -15.86 35.07 27.34
C GLN A 16 -15.22 34.42 26.12
N ASN A 17 -13.93 34.68 25.88
CA ASN A 17 -13.17 34.03 24.80
C ASN A 17 -13.15 32.50 24.95
N ARG A 18 -12.93 31.97 26.17
CA ARG A 18 -13.01 30.52 26.43
C ARG A 18 -14.39 29.92 26.17
N ARG A 19 -15.47 30.66 26.42
CA ARG A 19 -16.85 30.19 26.14
C ARG A 19 -17.13 30.20 24.64
N LEU A 20 -16.63 31.21 23.93
CA LEU A 20 -16.81 31.36 22.49
C LEU A 20 -16.02 30.28 21.73
N ASP A 21 -14.77 30.03 22.09
CA ASP A 21 -13.94 28.93 21.55
C ASP A 21 -14.67 27.59 21.67
N ARG A 22 -15.21 27.28 22.85
CA ARG A 22 -15.95 26.04 23.09
C ARG A 22 -17.23 25.95 22.25
N SER A 23 -17.88 27.07 21.96
CA SER A 23 -19.07 27.07 21.10
C SER A 23 -18.73 26.79 19.63
N LEU A 24 -17.60 27.32 19.14
CA LEU A 24 -17.10 27.06 17.79
C LEU A 24 -16.63 25.62 17.64
N GLU A 25 -15.93 25.08 18.64
CA GLU A 25 -15.54 23.67 18.70
C GLU A 25 -16.76 22.75 18.56
N VAL A 26 -17.79 22.95 19.39
CA VAL A 26 -19.03 22.14 19.33
C VAL A 26 -19.74 22.28 17.99
N ALA A 27 -19.79 23.48 17.41
CA ALA A 27 -20.38 23.71 16.10
C ALA A 27 -19.61 22.94 15.01
N PHE A 28 -18.28 23.02 15.01
CA PHE A 28 -17.42 22.30 14.07
C PHE A 28 -17.61 20.78 14.18
N GLU A 29 -17.53 20.21 15.38
CA GLU A 29 -17.64 18.77 15.58
C GLU A 29 -19.00 18.22 15.12
N LYS A 30 -20.07 18.98 15.34
CA LYS A 30 -21.42 18.63 14.91
C LYS A 30 -21.59 18.71 13.40
N ASN A 31 -21.09 19.77 12.79
CA ASN A 31 -21.40 20.13 11.41
C ASN A 31 -20.41 19.54 10.39
N PHE A 32 -19.18 19.24 10.79
CA PHE A 32 -18.11 18.72 9.91
C PHE A 32 -17.46 17.45 10.46
N PRO A 33 -18.22 16.37 10.75
CA PRO A 33 -17.68 15.14 11.34
C PRO A 33 -16.65 14.45 10.43
N GLU A 34 -16.76 14.59 9.11
CA GLU A 34 -15.78 14.06 8.15
C GLU A 34 -14.45 14.82 8.21
N ILE A 35 -14.48 16.16 8.28
CA ILE A 35 -13.27 16.98 8.41
C ILE A 35 -12.63 16.76 9.78
N LYS A 36 -13.42 16.57 10.84
CA LYS A 36 -12.90 16.21 12.16
C LYS A 36 -12.07 14.93 12.10
N ARG A 37 -12.63 13.86 11.53
CA ARG A 37 -11.90 12.58 11.34
C ARG A 37 -10.64 12.76 10.50
N LEU A 38 -10.70 13.61 9.46
CA LEU A 38 -9.53 13.93 8.65
C LEU A 38 -8.47 14.69 9.45
N ALA A 39 -8.85 15.69 10.24
CA ALA A 39 -7.96 16.47 11.09
C ALA A 39 -7.25 15.59 12.12
N GLU A 40 -7.99 14.69 12.80
CA GLU A 40 -7.43 13.71 13.72
C GLU A 40 -6.39 12.81 13.02
N ARG A 41 -6.69 12.31 11.81
CA ARG A 41 -5.75 11.51 11.01
C ARG A 41 -4.51 12.28 10.57
N LEU A 42 -4.64 13.57 10.30
CA LEU A 42 -3.54 14.47 9.96
C LEU A 42 -2.81 15.02 11.19
N GLY A 43 -3.27 14.67 12.40
CA GLY A 43 -2.71 15.15 13.67
C GLY A 43 -2.86 16.66 13.86
N VAL A 44 -3.85 17.25 13.20
CA VAL A 44 -4.24 18.65 13.34
C VAL A 44 -5.08 18.77 14.61
N ASP A 45 -4.56 19.49 15.60
CA ASP A 45 -5.33 19.78 16.82
C ASP A 45 -6.47 20.76 16.48
N VAL A 46 -7.70 20.26 16.62
CA VAL A 46 -8.93 20.99 16.23
C VAL A 46 -9.08 22.27 17.05
N VAL A 47 -8.79 22.20 18.35
CA VAL A 47 -9.00 23.30 19.30
C VAL A 47 -8.02 24.44 19.01
N SER A 48 -6.73 24.13 18.87
CA SER A 48 -5.70 25.11 18.55
C SER A 48 -5.94 25.72 17.18
N SER A 49 -6.34 24.90 16.19
CA SER A 49 -6.60 25.37 14.83
C SER A 49 -7.82 26.30 14.75
N ILE A 50 -8.89 26.03 15.50
CA ILE A 50 -10.05 26.94 15.56
C ILE A 50 -9.65 28.27 16.20
N ARG A 51 -8.86 28.25 17.28
CA ARG A 51 -8.35 29.48 17.93
C ARG A 51 -7.44 30.29 17.02
N GLU A 52 -6.52 29.63 16.32
CA GLU A 52 -5.64 30.26 15.34
C GLU A 52 -6.46 30.92 14.23
N TRP A 53 -7.45 30.20 13.70
CA TRP A 53 -8.34 30.72 12.67
C TRP A 53 -9.17 31.92 13.16
N ALA A 54 -9.73 31.85 14.36
CA ALA A 54 -10.47 32.95 14.97
C ALA A 54 -9.58 34.18 15.21
N THR A 55 -8.29 33.98 15.48
CA THR A 55 -7.31 35.07 15.65
C THR A 55 -7.06 35.80 14.33
N THR A 56 -7.03 35.08 13.20
CA THR A 56 -6.75 35.68 11.88
C THR A 56 -8.00 36.20 11.16
N SER A 57 -9.17 35.62 11.43
CA SER A 57 -10.42 35.92 10.70
C SER A 57 -11.54 36.50 11.57
N SER A 58 -11.35 36.66 12.88
CA SER A 58 -12.40 36.91 13.90
C SER A 58 -13.30 35.70 14.17
N SER A 59 -13.78 35.57 15.42
CA SER A 59 -14.65 34.46 15.82
C SER A 59 -16.01 34.45 15.10
N ASP A 60 -16.56 35.62 14.79
CA ASP A 60 -17.86 35.72 14.09
C ASP A 60 -17.75 35.22 12.65
N ALA A 61 -16.65 35.52 11.96
CA ALA A 61 -16.43 34.99 10.61
C ALA A 61 -16.24 33.47 10.63
N VAL A 62 -15.54 32.94 11.64
CA VAL A 62 -15.40 31.48 11.83
C VAL A 62 -16.77 30.85 12.11
N ALA A 63 -17.62 31.48 12.93
CA ALA A 63 -18.97 31.00 13.20
C ALA A 63 -19.82 30.92 11.91
N ASP A 64 -19.75 31.96 11.07
CA ASP A 64 -20.42 32.01 9.77
C ASP A 64 -19.96 30.86 8.84
N TRP A 65 -18.65 30.53 8.83
CA TRP A 65 -18.13 29.39 8.06
C TRP A 65 -18.51 28.03 8.66
N LEU A 66 -18.70 27.94 9.97
CA LEU A 66 -19.11 26.70 10.64
C LEU A 66 -20.62 26.45 10.58
N ASP A 67 -21.43 27.42 10.15
CA ASP A 67 -22.86 27.28 9.98
C ASP A 67 -23.20 26.57 8.66
N VAL A 68 -23.75 25.36 8.73
CA VAL A 68 -24.21 24.60 7.56
C VAL A 68 -25.54 25.10 7.00
N THR A 69 -26.28 25.91 7.76
CA THR A 69 -27.56 26.49 7.35
C THR A 69 -27.43 27.82 6.62
N ILE A 70 -26.20 28.36 6.56
CA ILE A 70 -25.87 29.62 5.87
C ILE A 70 -26.40 29.61 4.43
N THR A 71 -26.97 30.72 3.96
CA THR A 71 -27.54 30.79 2.61
C THR A 71 -26.46 30.81 1.53
N GLY A 72 -26.75 30.30 0.32
CA GLY A 72 -25.81 30.31 -0.80
C GLY A 72 -25.33 31.72 -1.16
N HIS A 73 -26.18 32.73 -1.02
CA HIS A 73 -25.84 34.14 -1.21
C HIS A 73 -24.79 34.64 -0.20
N LYS A 74 -25.04 34.43 1.10
CA LYS A 74 -24.10 34.84 2.16
C LYS A 74 -22.78 34.08 2.03
N LEU A 75 -22.82 32.79 1.71
CA LEU A 75 -21.62 31.98 1.48
C LEU A 75 -20.80 32.47 0.27
N ALA A 76 -21.45 32.89 -0.83
CA ALA A 76 -20.78 33.50 -1.97
C ALA A 76 -20.11 34.84 -1.61
N SER A 77 -20.72 35.63 -0.70
CA SER A 77 -20.09 36.85 -0.16
C SER A 77 -18.86 36.54 0.67
N LEU A 78 -18.92 35.55 1.57
CA LEU A 78 -17.76 35.13 2.38
C LEU A 78 -16.59 34.66 1.50
N VAL A 79 -16.89 33.92 0.42
CA VAL A 79 -15.89 33.53 -0.56
C VAL A 79 -15.25 34.75 -1.22
N LYS A 80 -16.03 35.76 -1.59
CA LYS A 80 -15.51 37.00 -2.17
C LYS A 80 -14.55 37.70 -1.21
N ASP A 81 -14.92 37.82 0.06
CA ASP A 81 -14.11 38.48 1.08
C ASP A 81 -12.81 37.71 1.35
N LEU A 82 -12.92 36.38 1.43
CA LEU A 82 -11.77 35.47 1.56
C LEU A 82 -10.79 35.59 0.38
N GLN A 83 -11.29 35.84 -0.83
CA GLN A 83 -10.44 36.06 -2.01
C GLN A 83 -9.74 37.41 -1.99
N ALA A 84 -10.43 38.45 -1.51
CA ALA A 84 -9.89 39.80 -1.45
C ALA A 84 -8.80 39.97 -0.36
N GLN A 85 -8.97 39.32 0.79
CA GLN A 85 -8.09 39.49 1.95
C GLN A 85 -6.99 38.44 2.06
N ASP A 86 -7.28 37.20 1.64
CA ASP A 86 -6.41 36.01 1.76
C ASP A 86 -5.61 35.88 3.07
N PRO A 87 -6.27 35.91 4.25
CA PRO A 87 -5.57 35.78 5.52
C PRO A 87 -4.90 34.41 5.66
N PRO A 88 -3.83 34.30 6.48
CA PRO A 88 -3.22 33.03 6.82
C PRO A 88 -4.21 32.21 7.65
N ILE A 89 -4.86 31.25 7.00
CA ILE A 89 -5.85 30.37 7.61
C ILE A 89 -5.22 28.98 7.77
N PRO A 90 -5.35 28.35 8.96
CA PRO A 90 -4.81 27.01 9.19
C PRO A 90 -5.46 25.98 8.28
N LEU A 91 -4.81 24.82 8.11
CA LEU A 91 -5.29 23.74 7.25
C LEU A 91 -6.75 23.38 7.53
N LEU A 92 -7.15 23.31 8.80
CA LEU A 92 -8.54 23.01 9.21
C LEU A 92 -9.55 23.95 8.53
N GLY A 93 -9.32 25.27 8.58
CA GLY A 93 -10.20 26.26 7.96
C GLY A 93 -10.21 26.16 6.44
N ARG A 94 -9.06 25.88 5.81
CA ARG A 94 -8.97 25.66 4.36
C ARG A 94 -9.77 24.42 3.91
N LEU A 95 -9.80 23.36 4.71
CA LEU A 95 -10.63 22.17 4.46
C LEU A 95 -12.13 22.48 4.56
N VAL A 96 -12.54 23.26 5.57
CA VAL A 96 -13.94 23.72 5.71
C VAL A 96 -14.35 24.58 4.50
N HIS A 97 -13.48 25.47 4.02
CA HIS A 97 -13.75 26.28 2.84
C HIS A 97 -13.96 25.44 1.58
N GLU A 98 -13.09 24.46 1.31
CA GLU A 98 -13.24 23.58 0.16
C GLU A 98 -14.49 22.70 0.27
N GLU A 99 -14.81 22.20 1.46
CA GLU A 99 -16.00 21.38 1.69
C GLU A 99 -17.27 22.15 1.32
N HIS A 100 -17.41 23.40 1.76
CA HIS A 100 -18.50 24.28 1.33
C HIS A 100 -18.50 24.49 -0.18
N LEU A 101 -17.36 24.86 -0.76
CA LEU A 101 -17.24 25.11 -2.20
C LEU A 101 -17.52 23.87 -3.05
N SER A 102 -17.28 22.67 -2.55
CA SER A 102 -17.45 21.43 -3.31
C SER A 102 -18.86 20.87 -3.15
N ARG A 103 -19.40 20.89 -1.92
CA ARG A 103 -20.72 20.31 -1.61
C ARG A 103 -21.88 21.27 -1.85
N ARG A 104 -21.66 22.58 -1.77
CA ARG A 104 -22.74 23.59 -1.88
C ARG A 104 -22.65 24.45 -3.13
N ILE A 105 -21.84 24.03 -4.10
CA ILE A 105 -21.56 24.81 -5.30
C ILE A 105 -22.81 25.17 -6.10
N GLY A 106 -23.79 24.25 -6.21
CA GLY A 106 -25.05 24.52 -6.90
C GLY A 106 -25.83 25.67 -6.28
N ALA A 107 -25.86 25.77 -4.94
CA ALA A 107 -26.53 26.86 -4.23
C ALA A 107 -25.78 28.19 -4.29
N MET A 108 -24.46 28.18 -4.53
CA MET A 108 -23.61 29.37 -4.53
C MET A 108 -23.37 29.95 -5.91
N ALA A 109 -23.22 29.10 -6.93
CA ALA A 109 -22.80 29.48 -8.28
C ALA A 109 -23.65 30.60 -8.93
N PRO A 110 -24.99 30.65 -8.77
CA PRO A 110 -25.81 31.73 -9.31
C PRO A 110 -25.41 33.11 -8.75
N TYR A 111 -25.05 33.17 -7.47
CA TYR A 111 -24.63 34.40 -6.79
C TYR A 111 -23.17 34.76 -7.10
N MET A 112 -22.29 33.77 -7.23
CA MET A 112 -20.88 34.00 -7.56
C MET A 112 -20.73 34.75 -8.90
N ARG A 113 -21.55 34.40 -9.89
CA ARG A 113 -21.60 35.11 -11.17
C ARG A 113 -21.96 36.59 -11.00
N SER A 114 -22.95 36.90 -10.16
CA SER A 114 -23.35 38.29 -9.86
C SER A 114 -22.24 39.09 -9.17
N LEU A 115 -21.35 38.41 -8.45
CA LEU A 115 -20.18 38.98 -7.79
C LEU A 115 -18.92 39.01 -8.68
N SER A 116 -19.06 38.69 -9.98
CA SER A 116 -17.95 38.57 -10.94
C SER A 116 -16.89 37.54 -10.53
N LEU A 117 -17.31 36.49 -9.81
CA LEU A 117 -16.47 35.36 -9.45
C LEU A 117 -16.70 34.20 -10.41
N SER A 118 -15.61 33.56 -10.84
CA SER A 118 -15.66 32.31 -11.61
C SER A 118 -15.49 31.12 -10.67
N THR A 119 -16.43 30.20 -10.71
CA THR A 119 -16.50 28.99 -9.87
C THR A 119 -15.29 28.09 -10.07
N SER A 120 -14.86 27.89 -11.33
CA SER A 120 -13.65 27.12 -11.63
C SER A 120 -12.40 27.80 -11.06
N SER A 121 -12.27 29.12 -11.25
CA SER A 121 -11.15 29.90 -10.70
C SER A 121 -11.10 29.85 -9.17
N ILE A 122 -12.24 30.03 -8.50
CA ILE A 122 -12.34 29.99 -7.03
C ILE A 122 -12.04 28.59 -6.47
N LEU A 123 -12.56 27.54 -7.11
CA LEU A 123 -12.27 26.17 -6.70
C LEU A 123 -10.77 25.87 -6.79
N ASN A 124 -10.14 26.25 -7.90
CA ASN A 124 -8.71 26.08 -8.11
C ASN A 124 -7.90 26.87 -7.09
N LYS A 125 -8.23 28.15 -6.87
CA LYS A 125 -7.54 28.99 -5.88
C LYS A 125 -7.68 28.45 -4.47
N THR A 126 -8.84 27.89 -4.13
CA THR A 126 -9.06 27.24 -2.83
C THR A 126 -8.18 26.01 -2.69
N ARG A 127 -8.12 25.15 -3.72
CA ARG A 127 -7.27 23.95 -3.73
C ARG A 127 -5.77 24.27 -3.70
N GLU A 128 -5.33 25.34 -4.35
CA GLU A 128 -3.96 25.88 -4.22
C GLU A 128 -3.64 26.24 -2.77
N ARG A 129 -4.53 27.02 -2.13
CA ARG A 129 -4.36 27.45 -0.74
C ARG A 129 -4.39 26.27 0.23
N THR A 130 -5.24 25.28 -0.03
CA THR A 130 -5.27 24.01 0.74
C THR A 130 -3.99 23.21 0.52
N ALA A 131 -3.45 23.14 -0.71
CA ALA A 131 -2.15 22.50 -0.99
C ALA A 131 -1.01 23.13 -0.18
N LEU A 132 -0.94 24.46 -0.14
CA LEU A 132 0.09 25.19 0.61
C LEU A 132 -0.08 24.96 2.12
N ALA A 133 -1.29 25.16 2.66
CA ALA A 133 -1.57 24.92 4.08
C ALA A 133 -1.30 23.47 4.49
N ALA A 134 -1.60 22.49 3.62
CA ALA A 134 -1.31 21.09 3.87
C ALA A 134 0.19 20.79 3.86
N PHE A 135 0.93 21.38 2.93
CA PHE A 135 2.38 21.23 2.87
C PHE A 135 3.06 21.84 4.09
N ASP A 136 2.63 23.04 4.50
CA ASP A 136 3.21 23.75 5.65
C ASP A 136 2.86 23.03 6.96
N ALA A 137 1.61 22.56 7.11
CA ALA A 137 1.17 21.77 8.26
C ALA A 137 1.99 20.48 8.46
N ALA A 138 2.57 19.91 7.40
CA ALA A 138 3.48 18.78 7.54
C ALA A 138 4.70 19.15 8.39
N PHE A 139 5.26 20.35 8.23
CA PHE A 139 6.42 20.81 9.00
C PHE A 139 6.05 21.24 10.43
N ASP A 140 4.81 21.70 10.65
CA ASP A 140 4.29 22.06 11.97
C ASP A 140 3.94 20.83 12.83
N ALA A 141 3.52 19.72 12.22
CA ALA A 141 3.25 18.44 12.88
C ALA A 141 4.50 17.79 13.54
N THR A 142 5.67 18.45 13.45
CA THR A 142 7.01 18.07 13.90
C THR A 142 7.58 16.80 13.28
N SER A 143 8.82 16.88 12.80
CA SER A 143 9.63 15.75 12.29
C SER A 143 9.87 14.63 13.32
N GLN A 144 9.47 14.84 14.58
CA GLN A 144 9.51 13.85 15.65
C GLN A 144 8.40 12.79 15.51
N ARG A 145 7.27 13.09 14.85
CA ARG A 145 6.21 12.13 14.53
C ARG A 145 6.28 11.72 13.06
N ARG A 146 7.27 10.88 12.72
CA ARG A 146 7.67 10.60 11.33
C ARG A 146 6.57 9.98 10.46
N THR A 147 5.73 9.10 11.01
CA THR A 147 4.59 8.52 10.28
C THR A 147 3.54 9.58 9.95
N LEU A 148 3.22 10.43 10.93
CA LEU A 148 2.33 11.56 10.72
C LEU A 148 2.87 12.51 9.67
N PHE A 149 4.15 12.88 9.77
CA PHE A 149 4.84 13.72 8.78
C PHE A 149 4.69 13.16 7.35
N ALA A 150 4.99 11.89 7.14
CA ALA A 150 4.85 11.25 5.82
C ALA A 150 3.39 11.20 5.34
N ARG A 151 2.43 11.00 6.25
CA ARG A 151 1.00 11.02 5.95
C ARG A 151 0.53 12.41 5.52
N VAL A 152 0.90 13.46 6.24
CA VAL A 152 0.52 14.85 5.90
C VAL A 152 1.17 15.27 4.58
N LEU A 153 2.41 14.85 4.29
CA LEU A 153 3.02 15.06 2.97
C LEU A 153 2.28 14.32 1.85
N THR A 154 1.82 13.09 2.10
CA THR A 154 1.02 12.33 1.13
C THR A 154 -0.32 13.02 0.87
N PHE A 155 -0.93 13.58 1.93
CA PHE A 155 -2.12 14.40 1.81
C PHE A 155 -1.88 15.68 1.00
N ALA A 156 -0.83 16.44 1.31
CA ALA A 156 -0.43 17.64 0.57
C ALA A 156 -0.15 17.32 -0.91
N ARG A 157 0.51 16.19 -1.18
CA ARG A 157 0.78 15.70 -2.54
C ARG A 157 -0.49 15.59 -3.37
N MET A 158 -1.58 15.04 -2.82
CA MET A 158 -2.84 14.88 -3.56
C MET A 158 -3.36 16.20 -4.12
N TYR A 159 -3.28 17.27 -3.32
CA TYR A 159 -3.66 18.61 -3.75
C TYR A 159 -2.65 19.21 -4.74
N LEU A 160 -1.35 19.02 -4.51
CA LEU A 160 -0.30 19.51 -5.39
C LEU A 160 -0.35 18.86 -6.78
N GLU A 161 -0.66 17.56 -6.88
CA GLU A 161 -0.86 16.86 -8.15
C GLU A 161 -2.00 17.49 -8.96
N TYR A 162 -3.11 17.83 -8.29
CA TYR A 162 -4.22 18.52 -8.92
C TYR A 162 -3.80 19.91 -9.44
N VAL A 163 -3.17 20.71 -8.58
CA VAL A 163 -2.75 22.08 -8.90
C VAL A 163 -1.73 22.12 -10.03
N VAL A 164 -0.71 21.25 -10.01
CA VAL A 164 0.32 21.18 -11.06
C VAL A 164 -0.27 20.72 -12.39
N SER A 165 -1.31 19.88 -12.39
CA SER A 165 -2.00 19.51 -13.63
C SER A 165 -2.73 20.71 -14.28
N TYR A 166 -3.02 21.76 -13.51
CA TYR A 166 -3.73 22.98 -13.91
C TYR A 166 -2.80 24.11 -14.43
N ASP A 167 -1.86 23.74 -15.31
CA ASP A 167 -0.80 24.60 -15.84
C ASP A 167 -1.30 25.87 -16.56
N GLN A 168 -2.56 25.88 -17.06
CA GLN A 168 -3.09 26.94 -17.94
C GLN A 168 -3.46 28.27 -17.24
N MET A 169 -3.47 28.36 -15.90
CA MET A 169 -3.84 29.60 -15.19
C MET A 169 -2.74 30.21 -14.31
N ASN A 170 -1.56 29.58 -14.24
CA ASN A 170 -0.51 30.00 -13.33
C ASN A 170 0.63 30.72 -14.05
N GLY A 171 1.16 31.78 -13.44
CA GLY A 171 2.42 32.39 -13.89
C GLY A 171 3.59 31.40 -13.72
N LEU A 172 4.64 31.54 -14.53
CA LEU A 172 5.85 30.67 -14.53
C LEU A 172 6.41 30.41 -13.12
N GLU A 173 6.43 31.45 -12.28
CA GLU A 173 6.91 31.37 -10.90
C GLU A 173 6.01 30.52 -9.98
N THR A 174 4.69 30.58 -10.18
CA THR A 174 3.72 29.80 -9.40
C THR A 174 3.81 28.32 -9.77
N ASN A 175 3.90 28.00 -11.06
CA ASN A 175 4.10 26.62 -11.54
C ASN A 175 5.41 26.02 -11.02
N ARG A 176 6.50 26.79 -11.08
CA ARG A 176 7.80 26.37 -10.52
C ARG A 176 7.71 26.02 -9.03
N SER A 177 7.00 26.83 -8.24
CA SER A 177 6.84 26.62 -6.79
C SER A 177 6.04 25.35 -6.49
N PHE A 178 4.91 25.15 -7.16
CA PHE A 178 4.07 23.97 -6.97
C PHE A 178 4.73 22.67 -7.47
N SER A 179 5.38 22.67 -8.64
CA SER A 179 6.16 21.50 -9.11
C SER A 179 7.28 21.14 -8.14
N SER A 180 7.98 22.13 -7.58
CA SER A 180 9.02 21.90 -6.56
C SER A 180 8.43 21.24 -5.33
N ARG A 181 7.32 21.78 -4.77
CA ARG A 181 6.66 21.21 -3.59
C ARG A 181 6.12 19.82 -3.87
N LEU A 182 5.49 19.59 -5.03
CA LEU A 182 5.00 18.28 -5.46
C LEU A 182 6.12 17.24 -5.43
N GLY A 183 7.24 17.56 -6.07
CA GLY A 183 8.44 16.75 -6.03
C GLY A 183 8.93 16.47 -4.61
N MET A 184 9.09 17.52 -3.80
CA MET A 184 9.57 17.42 -2.43
C MET A 184 8.69 16.52 -1.55
N THR A 185 7.35 16.55 -1.70
CA THR A 185 6.47 15.70 -0.88
C THR A 185 6.83 14.22 -1.00
N GLY A 186 7.09 13.72 -2.22
CA GLY A 186 7.44 12.32 -2.43
C GLY A 186 8.81 11.97 -1.85
N ILE A 187 9.80 12.84 -2.05
CA ILE A 187 11.18 12.61 -1.56
C ILE A 187 11.24 12.67 -0.03
N LEU A 188 10.57 13.65 0.58
CA LEU A 188 10.51 13.78 2.03
C LEU A 188 9.70 12.64 2.67
N ALA A 189 8.60 12.21 2.07
CA ALA A 189 7.85 11.05 2.53
C ALA A 189 8.66 9.75 2.41
N ALA A 190 9.53 9.64 1.41
CA ALA A 190 10.42 8.49 1.22
C ALA A 190 11.43 8.30 2.35
N ARG A 191 11.77 9.37 3.10
CA ARG A 191 12.63 9.31 4.28
C ARG A 191 12.04 8.49 5.42
N PHE A 192 10.71 8.41 5.52
CA PHE A 192 10.02 7.72 6.62
C PHE A 192 9.04 6.61 6.20
N SER A 193 8.69 6.53 4.92
CA SER A 193 7.84 5.48 4.36
C SER A 193 8.42 4.93 3.06
N THR A 194 7.86 3.84 2.55
CA THR A 194 8.20 3.30 1.21
C THR A 194 7.10 3.73 0.23
N PRO A 195 7.29 4.83 -0.53
CA PRO A 195 6.31 5.28 -1.52
C PRO A 195 6.31 4.33 -2.71
N SER A 196 5.28 4.35 -3.57
CA SER A 196 5.28 3.52 -4.78
C SER A 196 6.35 3.97 -5.78
N ARG A 197 6.81 3.05 -6.65
CA ARG A 197 7.79 3.37 -7.70
C ARG A 197 7.31 4.51 -8.59
N ASN A 198 6.01 4.51 -8.94
CA ASN A 198 5.43 5.54 -9.79
C ASN A 198 5.40 6.91 -9.11
N ASP A 199 5.09 6.97 -7.80
CA ASP A 199 5.06 8.23 -7.06
C ASP A 199 6.46 8.87 -6.96
N LEU A 200 7.49 8.04 -6.74
CA LEU A 200 8.88 8.52 -6.73
C LEU A 200 9.31 9.02 -8.11
N ILE A 201 8.99 8.28 -9.18
CA ILE A 201 9.29 8.70 -10.56
C ILE A 201 8.65 10.05 -10.86
N GLN A 202 7.34 10.18 -10.61
CA GLN A 202 6.61 11.43 -10.82
C GLN A 202 7.20 12.58 -9.99
N SER A 203 7.68 12.29 -8.78
CA SER A 203 8.35 13.29 -7.93
C SER A 203 9.66 13.76 -8.55
N CYS A 204 10.50 12.84 -9.04
CA CYS A 204 11.74 13.19 -9.73
C CYS A 204 11.50 13.99 -11.02
N GLU A 205 10.50 13.61 -11.81
CA GLU A 205 10.11 14.35 -13.02
C GLU A 205 9.64 15.78 -12.70
N ALA A 206 8.79 15.95 -11.68
CA ALA A 206 8.34 17.26 -11.23
C ALA A 206 9.50 18.15 -10.74
N LEU A 207 10.52 17.56 -10.10
CA LEU A 207 11.71 18.28 -9.65
C LEU A 207 12.60 18.71 -10.82
N LEU A 208 12.77 17.88 -11.84
CA LEU A 208 13.51 18.25 -13.05
C LEU A 208 12.81 19.37 -13.80
N ASP A 209 11.49 19.25 -14.03
CA ASP A 209 10.68 20.32 -14.63
C ASP A 209 10.79 21.64 -13.85
N ALA A 210 10.70 21.57 -12.52
CA ALA A 210 10.87 22.74 -11.68
C ALA A 210 12.28 23.34 -11.77
N HIS A 211 13.30 22.49 -11.90
CA HIS A 211 14.69 22.93 -12.05
C HIS A 211 14.92 23.63 -13.39
N GLU A 212 14.41 23.07 -14.49
CA GLU A 212 14.45 23.70 -15.82
C GLU A 212 13.75 25.06 -15.83
N LYS A 213 12.69 25.20 -15.02
CA LYS A 213 11.99 26.49 -14.77
C LYS A 213 12.72 27.42 -13.77
N GLY A 214 13.92 27.07 -13.32
CA GLY A 214 14.78 27.92 -12.48
C GLY A 214 14.64 27.70 -10.97
N SER A 215 14.07 26.58 -10.51
CA SER A 215 14.03 26.25 -9.08
C SER A 215 15.40 25.84 -8.58
N LYS A 216 15.97 26.65 -7.68
CA LYS A 216 17.34 26.44 -7.18
C LYS A 216 17.49 25.28 -6.21
N HIS A 217 16.39 24.78 -5.63
CA HIS A 217 16.42 23.69 -4.65
C HIS A 217 16.01 22.33 -5.23
N ALA A 218 15.33 22.32 -6.39
CA ALA A 218 14.72 21.10 -6.93
C ALA A 218 15.75 20.03 -7.28
N LEU A 219 16.91 20.42 -7.80
CA LEU A 219 17.96 19.48 -8.21
C LEU A 219 18.52 18.66 -7.03
N ALA A 220 18.65 19.26 -5.84
CA ALA A 220 19.14 18.53 -4.65
C ALA A 220 18.17 17.43 -4.22
N TYR A 221 16.86 17.70 -4.28
CA TYR A 221 15.83 16.69 -4.01
C TYR A 221 15.73 15.66 -5.14
N PHE A 222 15.97 16.05 -6.39
CA PHE A 222 15.96 15.14 -7.53
C PHE A 222 17.05 14.06 -7.36
N VAL A 223 18.28 14.48 -7.05
CA VAL A 223 19.40 13.57 -6.80
C VAL A 223 19.09 12.62 -5.63
N GLU A 224 18.50 13.14 -4.54
CA GLU A 224 18.02 12.31 -3.44
C GLU A 224 16.96 11.30 -3.91
N GLY A 225 15.98 11.73 -4.70
CA GLY A 225 14.92 10.88 -5.24
C GLY A 225 15.43 9.73 -6.11
N CYS A 226 16.40 9.98 -6.98
CA CYS A 226 17.04 8.93 -7.78
C CYS A 226 17.66 7.84 -6.90
N THR A 227 18.31 8.24 -5.79
CA THR A 227 18.88 7.29 -4.86
C THR A 227 17.80 6.50 -4.09
N TRP A 228 16.63 7.08 -3.81
CA TRP A 228 15.49 6.34 -3.23
C TRP A 228 14.88 5.32 -4.18
N ILE A 229 14.73 5.67 -5.46
CA ILE A 229 14.25 4.76 -6.51
C ILE A 229 15.16 3.54 -6.58
N TYR A 230 16.48 3.75 -6.58
CA TYR A 230 17.44 2.66 -6.53
C TYR A 230 17.35 1.85 -5.23
N ASP A 231 17.35 2.51 -4.06
CA ASP A 231 17.35 1.82 -2.78
C ASP A 231 16.14 0.88 -2.63
N PHE A 232 14.93 1.33 -3.00
CA PHE A 232 13.71 0.52 -2.89
C PHE A 232 13.51 -0.48 -4.04
N TYR A 233 13.84 -0.10 -5.28
CA TYR A 233 13.42 -0.85 -6.48
C TYR A 233 14.56 -1.43 -7.31
N GLY A 234 15.81 -1.06 -7.02
CA GLY A 234 17.00 -1.58 -7.72
C GLY A 234 17.17 -1.02 -9.13
N ASP A 235 16.52 0.12 -9.39
CA ASP A 235 16.51 0.74 -10.71
C ASP A 235 17.70 1.72 -10.82
N ALA A 236 18.77 1.23 -11.45
CA ALA A 236 20.03 1.96 -11.61
C ALA A 236 19.96 3.05 -12.69
N ASP A 237 18.98 3.03 -13.59
CA ASP A 237 18.86 4.02 -14.67
C ASP A 237 18.69 5.43 -14.09
N TRP A 238 17.95 5.55 -12.98
CA TRP A 238 17.80 6.82 -12.27
C TRP A 238 19.07 7.30 -11.58
N LEU A 239 19.93 6.39 -11.10
CA LEU A 239 21.26 6.78 -10.59
C LEU A 239 22.14 7.34 -11.72
N HIS A 240 22.11 6.70 -12.89
CA HIS A 240 22.84 7.19 -14.06
C HIS A 240 22.34 8.57 -14.50
N ARG A 241 21.01 8.76 -14.54
CA ARG A 241 20.42 10.08 -14.81
C ARG A 241 20.86 11.14 -13.81
N ALA A 242 20.91 10.81 -12.51
CA ALA A 242 21.45 11.74 -11.50
C ALA A 242 22.94 12.05 -11.74
N ALA A 243 23.75 11.06 -12.11
CA ALA A 243 25.17 11.26 -12.41
C ALA A 243 25.39 12.16 -13.62
N ASP A 244 24.56 12.07 -14.66
CA ASP A 244 24.65 12.93 -15.84
C ASP A 244 24.30 14.39 -15.51
N GLU A 245 23.29 14.61 -14.68
CA GLU A 245 23.01 15.95 -14.13
C GLU A 245 24.18 16.47 -13.27
N ILE A 246 24.82 15.62 -12.48
CA ILE A 246 25.97 16.04 -11.66
C ILE A 246 27.17 16.41 -12.55
N LYS A 247 27.48 15.62 -13.58
CA LYS A 247 28.63 15.83 -14.48
C LYS A 247 28.47 17.02 -15.42
N SER A 248 27.24 17.37 -15.80
CA SER A 248 26.96 18.52 -16.67
C SER A 248 27.18 19.87 -15.99
N ARG A 249 27.54 19.88 -14.70
CA ARG A 249 27.71 21.09 -13.89
C ARG A 249 29.15 21.20 -13.39
N ASP A 250 29.63 22.43 -13.27
CA ASP A 250 30.88 22.67 -12.56
C ASP A 250 30.64 22.48 -11.07
N THR A 251 30.98 21.29 -10.57
CA THR A 251 30.86 20.95 -9.15
C THR A 251 31.84 21.70 -8.25
N THR A 252 32.76 22.50 -8.81
CA THR A 252 33.68 23.35 -8.06
C THR A 252 33.13 24.76 -7.79
N GLU A 253 32.09 25.20 -8.52
CA GLU A 253 31.42 26.48 -8.29
C GLU A 253 30.08 26.32 -7.56
N VAL A 254 29.97 26.90 -6.36
CA VAL A 254 28.74 26.90 -5.52
C VAL A 254 27.68 27.87 -6.05
N ALA A 255 28.00 28.67 -7.09
CA ALA A 255 27.23 29.83 -7.53
C ALA A 255 25.78 29.52 -7.98
N PHE A 256 25.46 28.26 -8.33
CA PHE A 256 24.12 27.86 -8.77
C PHE A 256 23.16 27.46 -7.64
N LEU A 257 23.65 27.27 -6.40
CA LEU A 257 22.84 26.86 -5.24
C LEU A 257 22.80 27.96 -4.16
N PRO A 258 21.68 28.13 -3.45
CA PRO A 258 21.63 28.95 -2.25
C PRO A 258 22.57 28.35 -1.20
N GLU A 259 23.31 29.21 -0.48
CA GLU A 259 24.32 28.83 0.53
C GLU A 259 23.82 27.75 1.50
N LYS A 260 22.55 27.85 1.93
CA LYS A 260 21.89 26.89 2.84
C LYS A 260 21.58 25.50 2.25
N ALA A 261 21.71 25.31 0.93
CA ALA A 261 21.41 24.05 0.24
C ALA A 261 22.67 23.39 -0.37
N ALA A 262 23.79 24.12 -0.43
CA ALA A 262 25.03 23.65 -1.03
C ALA A 262 25.62 22.42 -0.33
N THR A 263 25.62 22.37 1.01
CA THR A 263 26.13 21.20 1.73
C THR A 263 25.28 19.96 1.48
N SER A 264 23.95 20.05 1.61
CA SER A 264 23.06 18.91 1.38
C SER A 264 23.14 18.39 -0.06
N TRP A 265 23.39 19.26 -1.05
CA TRP A 265 23.70 18.85 -2.42
C TRP A 265 24.91 17.93 -2.50
N TYR A 266 26.07 18.34 -1.98
CA TYR A 266 27.28 17.53 -2.04
C TYR A 266 27.15 16.21 -1.27
N LEU A 267 26.40 16.18 -0.17
CA LEU A 267 26.11 14.94 0.55
C LEU A 267 25.20 14.00 -0.26
N ASN A 268 24.23 14.53 -1.01
CA ASN A 268 23.41 13.73 -1.93
C ASN A 268 24.22 13.23 -3.14
N VAL A 269 25.16 14.04 -3.65
CA VAL A 269 26.12 13.63 -4.69
C VAL A 269 26.98 12.47 -4.21
N ALA A 270 27.49 12.54 -2.97
CA ALA A 270 28.25 11.45 -2.37
C ALA A 270 27.42 10.16 -2.31
N ASP A 271 26.14 10.25 -1.93
CA ASP A 271 25.22 9.10 -1.90
C ASP A 271 24.98 8.46 -3.28
N VAL A 272 24.89 9.25 -4.35
CA VAL A 272 24.78 8.73 -5.74
C VAL A 272 26.01 7.94 -6.10
N TRP A 273 27.20 8.51 -5.90
CA TRP A 273 28.46 7.85 -6.23
C TRP A 273 28.69 6.59 -5.39
N LEU A 274 28.35 6.63 -4.10
CA LEU A 274 28.39 5.46 -3.23
C LEU A 274 27.53 4.32 -3.79
N ARG A 275 26.31 4.60 -4.27
CA ARG A 275 25.42 3.57 -4.85
C ARG A 275 25.89 3.08 -6.23
N LEU A 276 26.39 3.97 -7.07
CA LEU A 276 26.99 3.59 -8.36
C LEU A 276 28.24 2.69 -8.21
N SER A 277 28.94 2.77 -7.08
CA SER A 277 30.05 1.85 -6.78
C SER A 277 29.59 0.38 -6.75
N GLN A 278 28.34 0.12 -6.35
CA GLN A 278 27.74 -1.22 -6.30
C GLN A 278 27.32 -1.73 -7.68
N GLU A 279 26.93 -0.81 -8.57
CA GLU A 279 26.46 -1.13 -9.92
C GLU A 279 27.59 -1.29 -10.95
N THR A 280 28.80 -0.84 -10.62
CA THR A 280 29.93 -0.88 -11.56
C THR A 280 30.52 -2.29 -11.66
N ARG A 281 30.79 -2.78 -12.89
CA ARG A 281 31.27 -4.15 -13.12
C ARG A 281 32.78 -4.33 -12.90
N SER A 282 33.56 -3.24 -12.93
CA SER A 282 35.00 -3.25 -12.70
C SER A 282 35.36 -2.71 -11.31
N MET A 283 36.40 -3.29 -10.71
CA MET A 283 36.94 -2.83 -9.42
C MET A 283 37.45 -1.38 -9.50
N GLU A 284 38.08 -1.02 -10.63
CA GLU A 284 38.57 0.33 -10.91
C GLU A 284 37.44 1.35 -10.96
N GLY A 285 36.32 1.02 -11.61
CA GLY A 285 35.19 1.92 -11.71
C GLY A 285 34.43 2.07 -10.38
N ALA A 286 34.35 1.00 -9.59
CA ALA A 286 33.82 1.08 -8.23
C ALA A 286 34.69 1.97 -7.33
N SER A 287 36.03 1.82 -7.42
CA SER A 287 36.99 2.66 -6.69
C SER A 287 36.91 4.13 -7.11
N ALA A 288 36.77 4.41 -8.41
CA ALA A 288 36.57 5.76 -8.92
C ALA A 288 35.28 6.42 -8.38
N CYS A 289 34.19 5.64 -8.28
CA CYS A 289 32.96 6.12 -7.66
C CYS A 289 33.15 6.44 -6.18
N ILE A 290 33.85 5.59 -5.42
CA ILE A 290 34.17 5.87 -4.01
C ILE A 290 35.00 7.17 -3.87
N GLU A 291 36.01 7.38 -4.71
CA GLU A 291 36.79 8.63 -4.67
C GLU A 291 35.96 9.87 -5.04
N ASN A 292 35.05 9.77 -6.01
CA ASN A 292 34.11 10.84 -6.31
C ASN A 292 33.19 11.15 -5.13
N ALA A 293 32.71 10.11 -4.42
CA ALA A 293 31.93 10.29 -3.20
C ALA A 293 32.74 11.00 -2.11
N ARG A 294 34.00 10.60 -1.88
CA ARG A 294 34.91 11.24 -0.91
C ARG A 294 35.18 12.70 -1.28
N ALA A 295 35.41 13.01 -2.56
CA ALA A 295 35.60 14.38 -3.03
C ALA A 295 34.39 15.26 -2.73
N ALA A 296 33.17 14.74 -2.94
CA ALA A 296 31.94 15.45 -2.59
C ALA A 296 31.80 15.68 -1.08
N VAL A 297 32.11 14.69 -0.23
CA VAL A 297 32.10 14.87 1.23
C VAL A 297 33.12 15.93 1.68
N ARG A 298 34.33 15.95 1.10
CA ARG A 298 35.34 16.99 1.39
C ARG A 298 34.85 18.39 1.00
N LEU A 299 34.13 18.53 -0.11
CA LEU A 299 33.48 19.78 -0.50
C LEU A 299 32.40 20.18 0.52
N ALA A 300 31.54 19.25 0.92
CA ALA A 300 30.50 19.48 1.92
C ALA A 300 31.07 20.00 3.25
N LYS A 301 32.17 19.40 3.75
CA LYS A 301 32.84 19.82 5.00
C LYS A 301 33.47 21.21 4.91
N ARG A 302 34.03 21.57 3.74
CA ARG A 302 34.62 22.91 3.51
C ARG A 302 33.59 24.05 3.57
N LEU A 303 32.33 23.76 3.29
CA LEU A 303 31.25 24.76 3.34
C LEU A 303 30.76 25.08 4.76
N GLU A 304 31.21 24.35 5.78
CA GLU A 304 30.86 24.58 7.19
C GLU A 304 29.34 24.77 7.42
N SER A 305 28.53 23.76 7.09
CA SER A 305 27.07 23.88 7.20
C SER A 305 26.64 24.35 8.59
N PRO A 306 25.71 25.32 8.68
CA PRO A 306 25.15 25.73 9.97
C PRO A 306 24.28 24.64 10.61
N ARG A 307 23.84 23.64 9.83
CA ARG A 307 22.98 22.53 10.31
C ARG A 307 23.83 21.41 10.93
N PRO A 308 23.66 21.10 12.23
CA PRO A 308 24.36 19.98 12.88
C PRO A 308 24.16 18.64 12.16
N GLU A 309 22.99 18.42 11.56
CA GLU A 309 22.62 17.20 10.85
C GLU A 309 23.49 16.98 9.60
N ASP A 310 23.78 18.04 8.85
CA ASP A 310 24.65 17.96 7.68
C ASP A 310 26.10 17.68 8.09
N ARG A 311 26.57 18.29 9.19
CA ARG A 311 27.92 18.04 9.74
C ARG A 311 28.06 16.60 10.22
N LEU A 312 27.08 16.08 10.94
CA LEU A 312 27.00 14.67 11.35
C LEU A 312 26.99 13.75 10.14
N ARG A 313 26.11 14.00 9.16
CA ARG A 313 26.03 13.21 7.92
C ARG A 313 27.36 13.17 7.17
N ALA A 314 28.06 14.29 7.09
CA ALA A 314 29.37 14.36 6.45
C ALA A 314 30.40 13.47 7.17
N THR A 315 30.50 13.55 8.49
CA THR A 315 31.40 12.70 9.30
C THR A 315 31.06 11.21 9.16
N MET A 316 29.77 10.86 9.19
CA MET A 316 29.36 9.46 9.03
C MET A 316 29.65 8.91 7.64
N LEU A 317 29.36 9.68 6.58
CA LEU A 317 29.68 9.29 5.20
C LEU A 317 31.19 9.16 4.97
N GLU A 318 31.99 10.08 5.51
CA GLU A 318 33.45 10.03 5.42
C GLU A 318 33.99 8.73 6.02
N SER A 319 33.59 8.42 7.26
CA SER A 319 34.04 7.20 7.96
C SER A 319 33.58 5.91 7.25
N LEU A 320 32.34 5.88 6.74
CA LEU A 320 31.85 4.73 5.97
C LEU A 320 32.66 4.55 4.67
N LEU A 321 32.91 5.64 3.94
CA LEU A 321 33.67 5.61 2.70
C LEU A 321 35.11 5.14 2.94
N GLU A 322 35.76 5.58 4.03
CA GLU A 322 37.08 5.12 4.43
C GLU A 322 37.12 3.61 4.70
N GLY A 323 36.10 3.08 5.38
CA GLY A 323 35.99 1.64 5.63
C GLY A 323 35.78 0.79 4.37
N LEU A 324 35.19 1.38 3.32
CA LEU A 324 34.97 0.69 2.04
C LEU A 324 36.19 0.68 1.11
N VAL A 325 37.22 1.51 1.39
CA VAL A 325 38.45 1.52 0.59
C VAL A 325 39.24 0.23 0.84
N GLY A 326 39.58 -0.50 -0.24
CA GLY A 326 40.41 -1.71 -0.18
C GLY A 326 39.65 -3.01 0.05
N GLU A 327 38.32 -2.98 0.08
CA GLU A 327 37.48 -4.18 0.13
C GLU A 327 37.55 -4.97 -1.20
N SER A 328 37.85 -6.26 -1.12
CA SER A 328 38.10 -7.13 -2.29
C SER A 328 36.87 -7.46 -3.15
N SER A 329 35.66 -7.19 -2.66
CA SER A 329 34.42 -7.22 -3.45
C SER A 329 33.38 -6.25 -2.91
N LEU A 330 33.10 -5.20 -3.69
CA LEU A 330 32.07 -4.20 -3.40
C LEU A 330 30.66 -4.63 -3.88
N ARG A 331 30.48 -5.89 -4.32
CA ARG A 331 29.19 -6.44 -4.81
C ARG A 331 28.60 -7.55 -3.92
N ASN A 332 29.26 -7.89 -2.82
CA ASN A 332 28.80 -8.97 -1.96
C ASN A 332 27.80 -8.44 -0.92
N SER A 333 26.95 -9.32 -0.38
CA SER A 333 26.01 -8.98 0.69
C SER A 333 26.68 -8.35 1.93
N SER A 334 27.99 -8.54 2.10
CA SER A 334 28.80 -7.94 3.17
C SER A 334 29.15 -6.46 2.96
N THR A 335 29.03 -5.93 1.74
CA THR A 335 29.37 -4.54 1.38
C THR A 335 28.18 -3.74 0.88
N ASP A 336 26.97 -4.32 0.95
CA ASP A 336 25.74 -3.65 0.52
C ASP A 336 25.51 -2.34 1.31
N VAL A 337 25.24 -1.28 0.56
CA VAL A 337 24.97 0.09 1.02
C VAL A 337 23.55 0.55 0.68
N ARG A 338 22.71 -0.30 0.07
CA ARG A 338 21.31 0.02 -0.19
C ARG A 338 20.59 0.30 1.12
N LEU A 339 19.75 1.33 1.11
CA LEU A 339 18.99 1.80 2.28
C LEU A 339 19.85 2.32 3.46
N VAL A 340 21.18 2.44 3.29
CA VAL A 340 22.06 3.12 4.26
C VAL A 340 21.94 4.62 4.07
N ARG A 341 21.42 5.33 5.07
CA ARG A 341 21.13 6.78 4.99
C ARG A 341 21.46 7.50 6.28
N PHE A 342 22.56 8.24 6.25
CA PHE A 342 22.93 9.08 7.37
C PHE A 342 22.20 10.43 7.35
N PRO A 343 21.93 11.02 8.52
CA PRO A 343 22.16 10.45 9.86
C PRO A 343 20.92 9.72 10.42
N PHE A 344 19.81 9.66 9.65
CA PHE A 344 18.47 9.41 10.20
C PHE A 344 17.80 8.08 9.82
N SER A 345 18.42 7.24 8.99
CA SER A 345 17.73 6.01 8.55
C SER A 345 18.69 4.87 8.21
N VAL A 346 18.50 3.77 8.92
CA VAL A 346 18.89 2.45 8.45
C VAL A 346 17.61 1.68 8.28
N ARG A 347 17.18 1.46 7.03
CA ARG A 347 16.11 0.51 6.78
C ARG A 347 16.76 -0.82 6.46
N GLY A 348 16.91 -1.64 7.50
CA GLY A 348 17.24 -3.04 7.31
C GLY A 348 16.15 -3.71 6.47
N ARG A 349 16.52 -4.67 5.63
CA ARG A 349 15.56 -5.69 5.21
C ARG A 349 15.62 -6.78 6.27
N TYR A 350 14.48 -7.17 6.85
CA TYR A 350 14.37 -8.36 7.70
C TYR A 350 15.18 -8.30 9.01
N GLY A 351 15.10 -7.20 9.76
CA GLY A 351 15.80 -7.09 11.05
C GLY A 351 17.33 -7.20 11.00
N ARG A 352 17.95 -7.14 9.81
CA ARG A 352 19.40 -7.21 9.61
C ARG A 352 19.92 -5.91 9.01
N LEU A 353 21.02 -5.39 9.53
CA LEU A 353 21.65 -4.19 8.99
C LEU A 353 22.28 -4.48 7.63
N PRO A 354 22.30 -3.51 6.69
CA PRO A 354 23.11 -3.61 5.47
C PRO A 354 24.55 -4.00 5.81
N GLY A 355 25.18 -4.83 4.98
CA GLY A 355 26.48 -5.43 5.27
C GLY A 355 27.55 -4.40 5.59
N ALA A 356 27.61 -3.32 4.79
CA ALA A 356 28.56 -2.24 5.00
C ALA A 356 28.37 -1.58 6.38
N LEU A 357 27.13 -1.35 6.79
CA LEU A 357 26.85 -0.69 8.07
C LEU A 357 27.06 -1.61 9.27
N TYR A 358 26.78 -2.91 9.15
CA TYR A 358 27.13 -3.86 10.21
C TYR A 358 28.63 -3.88 10.47
N ARG A 359 29.45 -3.90 9.41
CA ARG A 359 30.91 -3.95 9.50
C ARG A 359 31.52 -2.62 9.96
N HIS A 360 31.04 -1.51 9.41
CA HIS A 360 31.65 -0.18 9.58
C HIS A 360 30.86 0.74 10.51
N GLY A 361 29.74 0.29 11.08
CA GLY A 361 28.90 1.08 11.96
C GLY A 361 29.57 1.52 13.26
N ILE A 362 30.39 0.66 13.88
CA ILE A 362 31.17 1.01 15.08
C ILE A 362 32.23 2.07 14.73
N PRO A 363 33.07 1.91 13.68
CA PRO A 363 33.94 2.98 13.20
C PRO A 363 33.23 4.31 12.96
N VAL A 364 32.04 4.29 12.36
CA VAL A 364 31.21 5.49 12.14
C VAL A 364 30.82 6.14 13.47
N VAL A 365 30.42 5.36 14.48
CA VAL A 365 30.13 5.86 15.83
C VAL A 365 31.37 6.53 16.45
N ASP A 366 32.53 5.89 16.36
CA ASP A 366 33.78 6.40 16.91
C ASP A 366 34.19 7.72 16.26
N ALA A 367 34.04 7.83 14.93
CA ALA A 367 34.31 9.06 14.18
C ALA A 367 33.38 10.22 14.60
N VAL A 368 32.09 9.95 14.80
CA VAL A 368 31.14 10.97 15.27
C VAL A 368 31.48 11.42 16.69
N LEU A 369 31.75 10.49 17.60
CA LEU A 369 32.08 10.80 19.00
C LEU A 369 33.41 11.56 19.15
N ALA A 370 34.35 11.36 18.22
CA ALA A 370 35.60 12.13 18.14
C ALA A 370 35.42 13.54 17.53
N SER A 371 34.29 13.81 16.89
CA SER A 371 33.99 15.12 16.27
C SER A 371 33.40 16.12 17.27
N SER A 372 33.32 17.41 16.89
CA SER A 372 32.67 18.45 17.70
C SER A 372 31.19 18.14 18.01
N GLU A 373 30.53 17.39 17.13
CA GLU A 373 29.11 17.01 17.29
C GLU A 373 28.91 15.81 18.22
N GLY A 374 29.97 15.08 18.58
CA GLY A 374 29.91 13.87 19.40
C GLY A 374 29.35 14.08 20.80
N SER A 375 29.42 15.30 21.32
CA SER A 375 28.86 15.69 22.61
C SER A 375 27.45 16.29 22.53
N SER A 376 26.96 16.60 21.31
CA SER A 376 25.63 17.15 21.10
C SER A 376 24.54 16.13 21.41
N PHE A 377 23.32 16.60 21.72
CA PHE A 377 22.16 15.72 21.92
C PHE A 377 21.92 14.83 20.70
N VAL A 378 21.93 15.41 19.50
CA VAL A 378 21.65 14.72 18.23
C VAL A 378 22.74 13.69 17.90
N GLY A 379 24.01 14.06 18.06
CA GLY A 379 25.15 13.16 17.82
C GLY A 379 25.15 11.95 18.76
N ARG A 380 24.95 12.19 20.07
CA ARG A 380 24.85 11.11 21.07
C ARG A 380 23.68 10.18 20.79
N ASP A 381 22.53 10.72 20.41
CA ASP A 381 21.32 9.96 20.09
C ASP A 381 21.54 9.02 18.88
N ILE A 382 22.05 9.55 17.77
CA ILE A 382 22.34 8.76 16.56
C ILE A 382 23.40 7.68 16.84
N CYS A 383 24.45 8.00 17.61
CA CYS A 383 25.46 7.03 18.00
C CYS A 383 24.86 5.90 18.87
N ALA A 384 24.02 6.24 19.84
CA ALA A 384 23.36 5.25 20.68
C ALA A 384 22.45 4.33 19.86
N GLU A 385 21.67 4.89 18.93
CA GLU A 385 20.80 4.11 18.03
C GLU A 385 21.58 3.17 17.11
N LEU A 386 22.69 3.63 16.52
CA LEU A 386 23.52 2.78 15.67
C LEU A 386 24.18 1.66 16.48
N LEU A 387 24.63 1.93 17.71
CA LEU A 387 25.15 0.90 18.61
C LEU A 387 24.08 -0.14 18.99
N SER A 388 22.88 0.29 19.37
CA SER A 388 21.75 -0.62 19.66
C SER A 388 21.39 -1.44 18.42
N SER A 389 21.41 -0.83 17.25
CA SER A 389 21.13 -1.51 15.98
C SER A 389 22.16 -2.60 15.66
N VAL A 390 23.46 -2.32 15.84
CA VAL A 390 24.53 -3.32 15.63
C VAL A 390 24.45 -4.40 16.71
N ALA A 391 24.14 -4.04 17.95
CA ALA A 391 23.99 -5.00 19.04
C ALA A 391 22.88 -6.01 18.78
N ASN A 392 21.75 -5.57 18.19
CA ASN A 392 20.59 -6.41 17.90
C ASN A 392 20.66 -7.13 16.54
N ASP A 393 21.73 -6.96 15.76
CA ASP A 393 21.93 -7.71 14.51
C ASP A 393 22.24 -9.18 14.81
N SER A 394 21.62 -10.11 14.06
CA SER A 394 21.79 -11.56 14.27
C SER A 394 23.22 -12.09 14.10
N ARG A 395 24.12 -11.30 13.48
CA ARG A 395 25.55 -11.63 13.38
C ARG A 395 26.36 -11.30 14.65
N THR A 396 25.80 -10.52 15.57
CA THR A 396 26.50 -10.05 16.78
C THR A 396 26.47 -11.10 17.87
N THR A 397 27.61 -11.36 18.52
CA THR A 397 27.69 -12.32 19.64
C THR A 397 27.04 -11.74 20.90
N ALA A 398 26.61 -12.60 21.83
CA ALA A 398 26.03 -12.17 23.10
C ALA A 398 26.97 -11.25 23.92
N SER A 399 28.28 -11.53 23.93
CA SER A 399 29.29 -10.70 24.61
C SER A 399 29.40 -9.31 23.98
N SER A 400 29.48 -9.24 22.64
CA SER A 400 29.52 -7.97 21.91
C SER A 400 28.22 -7.18 22.09
N THR A 401 27.07 -7.86 22.08
CA THR A 401 25.75 -7.25 22.33
C THR A 401 25.75 -6.54 23.67
N LYS A 402 26.18 -7.22 24.75
CA LYS A 402 26.26 -6.63 26.09
C LYS A 402 27.13 -5.38 26.13
N ALA A 403 28.32 -5.41 25.54
CA ALA A 403 29.24 -4.27 25.53
C ALA A 403 28.69 -3.07 24.75
N LEU A 404 28.07 -3.31 23.59
CA LEU A 404 27.51 -2.28 22.73
C LEU A 404 26.28 -1.61 23.35
N LEU A 405 25.35 -2.39 23.93
CA LEU A 405 24.18 -1.84 24.61
C LEU A 405 24.55 -1.03 25.87
N GLN A 406 25.54 -1.49 26.64
CA GLN A 406 26.05 -0.70 27.77
C GLN A 406 26.64 0.63 27.29
N ARG A 407 27.35 0.65 26.16
CA ARG A 407 27.88 1.88 25.56
C ARG A 407 26.75 2.80 25.08
N ALA A 408 25.73 2.24 24.42
CA ALA A 408 24.55 2.99 23.98
C ALA A 408 23.79 3.63 25.16
N ASN A 409 23.56 2.86 26.24
CA ASN A 409 22.86 3.37 27.43
C ASN A 409 23.63 4.48 28.12
N ARG A 410 24.96 4.40 28.24
CA ARG A 410 25.77 5.52 28.76
C ARG A 410 25.64 6.79 27.91
N LEU A 411 25.60 6.65 26.58
CA LEU A 411 25.34 7.80 25.70
C LEU A 411 23.94 8.39 25.91
N ARG A 412 22.92 7.58 26.21
CA ARG A 412 21.56 8.06 26.52
C ARG A 412 21.46 8.70 27.90
N GLU A 413 22.04 8.10 28.92
CA GLU A 413 22.00 8.57 30.31
C GLU A 413 22.91 9.79 30.54
N GLY A 414 23.99 9.91 29.78
CA GLY A 414 25.01 10.95 29.92
C GLY A 414 26.12 10.58 30.90
N GLU A 415 27.33 11.04 30.60
CA GLU A 415 28.51 10.86 31.46
C GLU A 415 29.04 12.21 31.99
N GLY A 416 29.45 12.23 33.27
CA GLY A 416 30.05 13.40 33.90
C GLY A 416 29.10 14.60 34.02
N ARG A 417 29.33 15.63 33.19
CA ARG A 417 28.48 16.85 33.14
C ARG A 417 27.36 16.78 32.09
N GLN A 418 27.31 15.72 31.31
CA GLN A 418 26.29 15.56 30.28
C GLN A 418 24.93 15.22 30.91
N VAL A 419 23.87 15.89 30.44
CA VAL A 419 22.49 15.56 30.83
C VAL A 419 22.01 14.34 30.04
N ALA A 420 21.11 13.57 30.62
CA ALA A 420 20.39 12.50 29.94
C ALA A 420 19.65 13.03 28.71
N LEU A 421 19.67 12.24 27.63
CA LEU A 421 18.86 12.47 26.45
C LEU A 421 17.38 12.34 26.84
N MET A 422 16.54 13.24 26.31
CA MET A 422 15.12 13.31 26.59
C MET A 422 14.30 12.94 25.35
N GLY A 423 13.05 12.53 25.56
CA GLY A 423 12.13 12.13 24.48
C GLY A 423 11.60 10.71 24.66
N SER A 424 10.38 10.46 24.16
CA SER A 424 9.71 9.16 24.24
C SER A 424 10.50 8.05 23.55
N ARG A 425 10.96 8.31 22.32
CA ARG A 425 11.75 7.37 21.51
C ARG A 425 13.04 6.93 22.22
N VAL A 426 13.81 7.89 22.73
CA VAL A 426 15.08 7.63 23.44
C VAL A 426 14.86 6.75 24.67
N LYS A 427 13.81 7.05 25.46
CA LYS A 427 13.48 6.28 26.66
C LYS A 427 12.94 4.90 26.34
N LEU A 428 12.22 4.74 25.22
CA LEU A 428 11.79 3.43 24.71
C LEU A 428 13.00 2.58 24.31
N SER A 429 13.92 3.11 23.50
CA SER A 429 15.16 2.39 23.14
C SER A 429 15.97 2.02 24.38
N LEU A 430 16.06 2.91 25.38
CA LEU A 430 16.73 2.61 26.66
C LEU A 430 16.07 1.45 27.39
N ALA A 431 14.73 1.42 27.48
CA ALA A 431 14.00 0.33 28.12
C ALA A 431 14.21 -1.00 27.37
N GLU A 432 14.18 -1.00 26.03
CA GLU A 432 14.45 -2.19 25.22
C GLU A 432 15.88 -2.72 25.45
N ASP A 433 16.87 -1.83 25.40
CA ASP A 433 18.27 -2.19 25.65
C ASP A 433 18.46 -2.77 27.07
N GLN A 434 17.76 -2.22 28.07
CA GLN A 434 17.76 -2.74 29.44
C GLN A 434 17.16 -4.15 29.54
N LEU A 435 16.07 -4.43 28.82
CA LEU A 435 15.47 -5.77 28.78
C LEU A 435 16.39 -6.79 28.09
N VAL A 436 17.04 -6.42 26.99
CA VAL A 436 18.03 -7.28 26.32
C VAL A 436 19.21 -7.54 27.26
N LEU A 437 19.74 -6.50 27.91
CA LEU A 437 20.82 -6.63 28.90
C LEU A 437 20.41 -7.53 30.07
N ALA A 438 19.18 -7.44 30.55
CA ALA A 438 18.66 -8.31 31.61
C ALA A 438 18.65 -9.78 31.19
N SER A 439 18.32 -10.07 29.93
CA SER A 439 18.32 -11.45 29.40
C SER A 439 19.72 -12.06 29.24
N LEU A 440 20.76 -11.21 29.19
CA LEU A 440 22.17 -11.59 29.09
C LEU A 440 22.91 -11.51 30.44
N GLU A 441 22.21 -11.19 31.53
CA GLU A 441 22.79 -11.01 32.86
C GLU A 441 22.53 -12.24 33.73
N GLU A 442 23.61 -12.81 34.28
CA GLU A 442 23.55 -14.00 35.12
C GLU A 442 23.19 -13.66 36.58
N ASN A 443 23.45 -12.41 37.01
CA ASN A 443 23.16 -11.97 38.38
C ASN A 443 21.69 -11.55 38.54
N TRP A 444 20.92 -12.36 39.27
CA TRP A 444 19.50 -12.11 39.56
C TRP A 444 19.18 -10.69 40.04
N HIS A 445 19.99 -10.10 40.93
CA HIS A 445 19.71 -8.74 41.45
C HIS A 445 19.86 -7.68 40.36
N ARG A 446 20.86 -7.83 39.47
CA ARG A 446 21.05 -6.93 38.33
C ARG A 446 19.96 -7.12 37.28
N THR A 447 19.63 -8.37 36.94
CA THR A 447 18.49 -8.71 36.07
C THR A 447 17.20 -8.08 36.58
N SER A 448 16.88 -8.27 37.86
CA SER A 448 15.68 -7.72 38.51
C SER A 448 15.67 -6.19 38.57
N ARG A 449 16.83 -5.55 38.62
CA ARG A 449 16.94 -4.08 38.60
C ARG A 449 16.66 -3.54 37.20
N LEU A 450 17.35 -4.08 36.18
CA LEU A 450 17.17 -3.68 34.78
C LEU A 450 15.72 -3.86 34.33
N ARG A 451 15.11 -5.02 34.65
CA ARG A 451 13.69 -5.28 34.37
C ARG A 451 12.76 -4.25 35.03
N ARG A 452 13.00 -3.91 36.31
CA ARG A 452 12.19 -2.92 37.04
C ARG A 452 12.29 -1.52 36.44
N GLU A 453 13.49 -1.08 36.08
CA GLU A 453 13.73 0.23 35.46
C GLU A 453 13.00 0.32 34.10
N ALA A 454 13.15 -0.69 33.25
CA ALA A 454 12.48 -0.76 31.94
C ALA A 454 10.94 -0.82 32.08
N ILE A 455 10.40 -1.73 32.89
CA ILE A 455 8.95 -1.91 33.08
C ILE A 455 8.32 -0.65 33.65
N SER A 456 8.99 0.05 34.57
CA SER A 456 8.48 1.31 35.12
C SER A 456 8.26 2.34 34.01
N TYR A 457 9.20 2.47 33.06
CA TYR A 457 9.01 3.36 31.92
C TYR A 457 7.88 2.89 30.98
N LEU A 458 7.87 1.60 30.63
CA LEU A 458 6.90 1.03 29.69
C LEU A 458 5.46 1.13 30.22
N ALA A 459 5.28 1.02 31.53
CA ALA A 459 3.98 1.07 32.20
C ALA A 459 3.52 2.49 32.63
N LEU A 460 4.36 3.52 32.49
CA LEU A 460 3.96 4.91 32.79
C LEU A 460 2.80 5.34 31.87
N LYS A 461 1.75 5.89 32.50
CA LYS A 461 0.53 6.40 31.85
C LYS A 461 0.88 7.27 30.64
N THR A 462 0.59 6.79 29.46
CA THR A 462 0.90 7.45 28.18
C THR A 462 -0.12 8.56 27.96
N ALA A 463 0.18 9.77 28.42
CA ALA A 463 -0.59 10.95 28.04
C ALA A 463 -0.50 11.22 26.53
N ASP A 464 0.55 10.73 25.87
CA ASP A 464 0.73 10.75 24.43
C ASP A 464 0.23 9.45 23.79
N VAL A 465 -0.69 9.54 22.85
CA VAL A 465 -1.30 8.40 22.14
C VAL A 465 -0.31 7.74 21.16
N GLY A 466 0.78 8.42 20.82
CA GLY A 466 1.65 8.05 19.71
C GLY A 466 2.54 6.82 19.91
N ASP A 467 3.16 6.66 21.07
CA ASP A 467 4.10 5.55 21.37
C ASP A 467 3.49 4.45 22.27
N ALA A 468 2.25 4.64 22.70
CA ALA A 468 1.59 3.80 23.69
C ALA A 468 1.52 2.33 23.25
N ALA A 469 1.07 2.08 22.03
CA ALA A 469 0.96 0.74 21.47
C ALA A 469 2.31 0.00 21.50
N THR A 470 3.37 0.68 21.09
CA THR A 470 4.71 0.13 21.01
C THR A 470 5.27 -0.21 22.40
N LYS A 471 5.14 0.70 23.36
CA LYS A 471 5.53 0.47 24.76
C LYS A 471 4.79 -0.71 25.38
N LEU A 472 3.48 -0.75 25.20
CA LEU A 472 2.60 -1.78 25.77
C LEU A 472 2.90 -3.16 25.20
N THR A 473 3.28 -3.26 23.93
CA THR A 473 3.68 -4.54 23.36
C THR A 473 5.02 -5.02 23.89
N VAL A 474 6.03 -4.15 24.00
CA VAL A 474 7.31 -4.52 24.62
C VAL A 474 7.08 -4.99 26.05
N LEU A 475 6.20 -4.31 26.79
CA LEU A 475 5.79 -4.73 28.13
C LEU A 475 5.11 -6.10 28.13
N ALA A 476 4.13 -6.33 27.24
CA ALA A 476 3.43 -7.61 27.15
C ALA A 476 4.38 -8.78 26.82
N GLN A 477 5.30 -8.58 25.87
CA GLN A 477 6.34 -9.56 25.51
C GLN A 477 7.26 -9.88 26.70
N GLU A 478 7.63 -8.87 27.47
CA GLU A 478 8.47 -9.03 28.65
C GLU A 478 7.77 -9.85 29.75
N ILE A 479 6.48 -9.59 29.99
CA ILE A 479 5.68 -10.33 30.98
C ILE A 479 5.37 -11.76 30.51
N GLU A 480 5.08 -11.97 29.22
CA GLU A 480 4.91 -13.31 28.65
C GLU A 480 6.17 -14.16 28.83
N LYS A 481 7.34 -13.61 28.51
CA LYS A 481 8.61 -14.34 28.55
C LYS A 481 9.09 -14.63 29.97
N ASN A 482 8.96 -13.65 30.88
CA ASN A 482 9.63 -13.69 32.19
C ASN A 482 8.68 -13.63 33.38
N GLY A 483 7.36 -13.72 33.15
CA GLY A 483 6.31 -13.73 34.16
C GLY A 483 6.11 -12.41 34.88
N ALA A 484 5.27 -12.46 35.92
CA ALA A 484 4.91 -11.32 36.76
C ALA A 484 6.12 -10.62 37.40
N LEU A 485 6.01 -9.30 37.58
CA LEU A 485 7.00 -8.52 38.31
C LEU A 485 6.41 -7.95 39.60
N THR A 486 6.78 -8.54 40.74
CA THR A 486 6.37 -8.07 42.06
C THR A 486 7.23 -6.87 42.50
N GLY A 487 6.58 -5.80 42.96
CA GLY A 487 7.26 -4.61 43.50
C GLY A 487 7.70 -3.55 42.49
N ALA A 488 7.20 -3.57 41.25
CA ALA A 488 7.27 -2.40 40.37
C ALA A 488 6.47 -1.24 40.99
N LEU A 489 7.08 -0.05 41.11
CA LEU A 489 6.42 1.17 41.54
C LEU A 489 5.48 1.66 40.42
N LEU A 490 4.33 1.02 40.30
CA LEU A 490 3.25 1.44 39.40
C LEU A 490 2.19 2.19 40.22
N ASP A 491 1.94 3.45 39.86
CA ASP A 491 0.99 4.30 40.58
C ASP A 491 -0.47 3.83 40.35
N GLY A 492 -1.19 3.59 41.45
CA GLY A 492 -2.63 3.29 41.46
C GLY A 492 -3.03 1.84 41.13
N GLU A 493 -4.34 1.61 41.07
CA GLU A 493 -4.99 0.36 40.64
C GLU A 493 -5.54 0.53 39.22
N THR A 494 -4.65 0.75 38.26
CA THR A 494 -5.02 0.75 36.84
C THR A 494 -5.06 -0.68 36.29
N GLU A 495 -5.89 -0.92 35.27
CA GLU A 495 -5.95 -2.20 34.52
C GLU A 495 -4.55 -2.70 34.14
N LEU A 496 -3.71 -1.79 33.63
CA LEU A 496 -2.31 -2.05 33.29
C LEU A 496 -1.47 -2.51 34.49
N ALA A 497 -1.57 -1.83 35.62
CA ALA A 497 -0.80 -2.16 36.81
C ALA A 497 -1.20 -3.51 37.41
N ILE A 498 -2.49 -3.85 37.34
CA ILE A 498 -3.02 -5.15 37.77
C ILE A 498 -2.46 -6.26 36.86
N ALA A 499 -2.54 -6.09 35.54
CA ALA A 499 -2.06 -7.08 34.58
C ALA A 499 -0.56 -7.37 34.72
N VAL A 500 0.28 -6.35 34.89
CA VAL A 500 1.74 -6.52 35.14
C VAL A 500 2.02 -7.28 36.44
N ARG A 501 1.30 -6.95 37.54
CA ARG A 501 1.51 -7.60 38.85
C ARG A 501 1.06 -9.06 38.86
N ASN A 502 0.04 -9.39 38.08
CA ASN A 502 -0.51 -10.74 37.98
C ASN A 502 0.20 -11.61 36.93
N GLY A 503 1.03 -11.02 36.06
CA GLY A 503 1.62 -11.74 34.94
C GLY A 503 0.64 -11.98 33.79
N ASP A 504 -0.44 -11.22 33.72
CA ASP A 504 -1.51 -11.37 32.72
C ASP A 504 -1.12 -10.66 31.40
N PHE A 505 -0.27 -11.33 30.63
CA PHE A 505 0.21 -10.82 29.35
C PHE A 505 -0.89 -10.75 28.28
N VAL A 506 -1.95 -11.56 28.37
CA VAL A 506 -3.07 -11.54 27.42
C VAL A 506 -3.82 -10.21 27.51
N SER A 507 -4.15 -9.78 28.73
CA SER A 507 -4.73 -8.45 28.97
C SER A 507 -3.79 -7.33 28.53
N LEU A 508 -2.48 -7.46 28.75
CA LEU A 508 -1.51 -6.46 28.27
C LEU A 508 -1.49 -6.35 26.74
N TYR A 509 -1.56 -7.48 26.03
CA TYR A 509 -1.66 -7.50 24.58
C TYR A 509 -2.98 -6.93 24.08
N GLU A 510 -4.08 -7.14 24.80
CA GLU A 510 -5.38 -6.53 24.48
C GLU A 510 -5.32 -5.00 24.60
N ILE A 511 -4.76 -4.48 25.69
CA ILE A 511 -4.55 -3.04 25.90
C ILE A 511 -3.64 -2.50 24.79
N ALA A 512 -2.54 -3.19 24.47
CA ALA A 512 -1.62 -2.80 23.41
C ALA A 512 -2.31 -2.76 22.03
N ALA A 513 -3.11 -3.78 21.71
CA ALA A 513 -3.84 -3.90 20.45
C ALA A 513 -4.89 -2.80 20.28
N ARG A 514 -5.66 -2.50 21.34
CA ARG A 514 -6.62 -1.38 21.39
C ARG A 514 -5.93 -0.04 21.19
N SER A 515 -4.81 0.20 21.89
CA SER A 515 -4.00 1.40 21.71
C SER A 515 -3.44 1.52 20.29
N ALA A 516 -3.07 0.40 19.67
CA ALA A 516 -2.55 0.38 18.31
C ALA A 516 -3.63 0.78 17.29
N ILE A 517 -4.81 0.15 17.32
CA ILE A 517 -5.93 0.43 16.40
C ILE A 517 -6.34 1.90 16.45
N LEU A 518 -6.33 2.50 17.64
CA LEU A 518 -6.73 3.90 17.84
C LEU A 518 -5.60 4.90 17.59
N SER A 519 -4.37 4.44 17.32
CA SER A 519 -3.22 5.33 17.14
C SER A 519 -3.18 5.93 15.74
N HIS A 520 -3.15 7.26 15.69
CA HIS A 520 -2.90 8.01 14.46
C HIS A 520 -1.42 8.03 14.08
N ASP A 521 -0.50 7.61 14.96
CA ASP A 521 0.93 7.58 14.67
C ASP A 521 1.41 6.27 14.03
N LEU A 522 0.53 5.28 13.96
CA LEU A 522 0.81 4.03 13.26
C LEU A 522 0.22 4.07 11.85
N LYS A 523 0.97 3.55 10.89
CA LYS A 523 0.50 3.36 9.52
C LYS A 523 -0.19 2.01 9.40
N ARG A 524 -1.47 2.01 9.02
CA ARG A 524 -2.17 0.80 8.59
C ARG A 524 -1.61 0.33 7.25
N VAL A 525 -1.26 -0.94 7.18
CA VAL A 525 -0.76 -1.61 5.98
C VAL A 525 -1.64 -2.80 5.72
N ALA A 526 -2.45 -2.74 4.67
CA ALA A 526 -3.20 -3.89 4.19
C ALA A 526 -2.21 -4.99 3.77
N LEU A 527 -2.38 -6.20 4.31
CA LEU A 527 -1.52 -7.34 4.00
C LEU A 527 -2.12 -8.26 2.93
N GLY A 528 -3.26 -7.90 2.36
CA GLY A 528 -3.98 -8.67 1.34
C GLY A 528 -5.18 -9.43 1.91
N GLY A 529 -5.85 -10.19 1.05
CA GLY A 529 -7.11 -10.90 1.34
C GLY A 529 -8.29 -10.37 0.51
N ARG A 530 -9.25 -11.24 0.20
CA ARG A 530 -10.39 -10.93 -0.69
C ARG A 530 -11.38 -9.89 -0.12
N SER A 531 -11.19 -9.46 1.12
CA SER A 531 -12.16 -8.65 1.87
C SER A 531 -11.52 -7.51 2.68
N GLY A 532 -10.26 -7.14 2.45
CA GLY A 532 -9.62 -5.97 3.11
C GLY A 532 -9.44 -6.08 4.64
N GLY A 533 -9.96 -7.14 5.27
CA GLY A 533 -9.99 -7.31 6.72
C GLY A 533 -8.68 -7.76 7.37
N VAL A 534 -7.56 -7.87 6.64
CA VAL A 534 -6.23 -8.20 7.19
C VAL A 534 -5.31 -6.99 7.07
N ALA A 535 -4.91 -6.43 8.21
CA ALA A 535 -4.02 -5.29 8.26
C ALA A 535 -2.95 -5.44 9.35
N SER A 536 -1.77 -4.89 9.12
CA SER A 536 -0.78 -4.65 10.16
C SER A 536 -0.67 -3.17 10.43
N LEU A 537 -0.27 -2.82 11.65
CA LEU A 537 0.09 -1.45 12.00
C LEU A 537 1.62 -1.33 12.02
N MET A 538 2.16 -0.27 11.42
CA MET A 538 3.59 -0.04 11.26
C MET A 538 3.99 1.29 11.90
N ASP A 539 4.99 1.25 12.77
CA ASP A 539 5.71 2.39 13.31
C ASP A 539 6.93 2.73 12.43
N SER A 540 6.98 3.95 11.88
CA SER A 540 8.10 4.42 11.05
C SER A 540 9.42 4.59 11.79
N ASP A 541 9.41 4.67 13.12
CA ASP A 541 10.62 4.81 13.93
C ASP A 541 11.38 3.49 14.13
N ARG A 542 10.76 2.36 13.79
CA ARG A 542 11.35 1.02 13.90
C ARG A 542 11.63 0.44 12.53
N ALA A 543 12.75 -0.25 12.38
CA ALA A 543 13.21 -0.82 11.12
C ALA A 543 12.16 -1.73 10.44
N ASP A 544 11.43 -2.54 11.22
CA ASP A 544 10.32 -3.36 10.71
C ASP A 544 8.94 -2.96 11.25
N GLY A 545 8.85 -2.09 12.26
CA GLY A 545 7.66 -1.32 12.69
C GLY A 545 6.39 -2.05 13.08
N ARG A 546 6.27 -3.34 12.78
CA ARG A 546 5.03 -4.08 12.82
C ARG A 546 4.97 -4.98 14.04
N ILE A 547 3.82 -4.92 14.68
CA ILE A 547 3.64 -5.48 16.02
C ILE A 547 2.57 -6.56 15.99
N PHE A 548 1.41 -6.21 15.41
CA PHE A 548 0.27 -7.10 15.30
C PHE A 548 -0.21 -7.18 13.85
N VAL A 549 -0.77 -8.33 13.53
CA VAL A 549 -1.66 -8.51 12.38
C VAL A 549 -3.09 -8.60 12.92
N PHE A 550 -3.95 -7.70 12.46
CA PHE A 550 -5.37 -7.67 12.76
C PHE A 550 -6.11 -8.34 11.62
N LYS A 551 -6.88 -9.40 11.92
CA LYS A 551 -7.74 -10.09 10.96
C LYS A 551 -9.19 -10.07 11.44
N ILE A 552 -10.07 -9.38 10.71
CA ILE A 552 -11.52 -9.39 10.95
C ILE A 552 -12.08 -10.72 10.43
N MET A 553 -12.77 -11.47 11.31
CA MET A 553 -13.30 -12.80 11.02
C MET A 553 -14.67 -13.00 11.65
N ASN A 554 -15.51 -13.84 11.06
CA ASN A 554 -16.70 -14.33 11.74
C ASN A 554 -16.28 -15.24 12.91
N GLU A 555 -17.02 -15.23 14.02
CA GLU A 555 -16.70 -16.03 15.22
C GLU A 555 -16.43 -17.51 14.92
N ILE A 556 -17.30 -18.15 14.13
CA ILE A 556 -17.14 -19.57 13.73
C ILE A 556 -15.86 -19.81 12.92
N ALA A 557 -15.40 -18.82 12.16
CA ALA A 557 -14.14 -18.93 11.41
C ALA A 557 -12.93 -18.75 12.33
N HIS A 558 -13.01 -17.82 13.27
CA HIS A 558 -12.01 -17.60 14.30
C HIS A 558 -11.81 -18.85 15.18
N GLU A 559 -12.89 -19.47 15.69
CA GLU A 559 -12.81 -20.69 16.50
C GLU A 559 -12.15 -21.85 15.75
N ARG A 560 -12.50 -22.02 14.46
CA ARG A 560 -11.91 -23.06 13.61
C ARG A 560 -10.42 -22.83 13.38
N ASP A 561 -10.03 -21.59 13.09
CA ASP A 561 -8.63 -21.23 12.89
C ASP A 561 -7.82 -21.41 14.17
N ALA A 562 -8.33 -20.96 15.32
CA ALA A 562 -7.69 -21.13 16.63
C ALA A 562 -7.50 -22.61 16.98
N THR A 563 -8.56 -23.41 16.90
CA THR A 563 -8.52 -24.85 17.20
C THR A 563 -7.52 -25.60 16.30
N ARG A 564 -7.47 -25.25 15.00
CA ARG A 564 -6.54 -25.90 14.06
C ARG A 564 -5.11 -25.44 14.27
N THR A 565 -4.89 -24.17 14.59
CA THR A 565 -3.58 -23.62 14.91
C THR A 565 -2.98 -24.35 16.10
N GLU A 566 -3.72 -24.46 17.21
CA GLU A 566 -3.28 -25.18 18.41
C GLU A 566 -2.95 -26.65 18.10
N ARG A 567 -3.87 -27.36 17.45
CA ARG A 567 -3.66 -28.77 17.10
C ARG A 567 -2.47 -28.99 16.17
N LEU A 568 -2.24 -28.09 15.22
CA LEU A 568 -1.11 -28.19 14.30
C LEU A 568 0.21 -27.83 15.01
N ALA A 569 0.22 -26.86 15.92
CA ALA A 569 1.38 -26.53 16.75
C ALA A 569 1.81 -27.74 17.60
N ASP A 570 0.86 -28.39 18.29
CA ASP A 570 1.12 -29.61 19.05
C ASP A 570 1.63 -30.75 18.16
N TRP A 571 1.12 -30.84 16.93
CA TRP A 571 1.48 -31.89 15.99
C TRP A 571 2.91 -31.72 15.45
N ILE A 572 3.32 -30.51 15.06
CA ILE A 572 4.69 -30.25 14.60
C ILE A 572 5.73 -30.43 15.72
N GLU A 573 5.35 -30.17 16.98
CA GLU A 573 6.19 -30.46 18.13
C GLU A 573 6.33 -31.97 18.35
N LYS A 574 5.22 -32.72 18.31
CA LYS A 574 5.25 -34.19 18.39
C LYS A 574 6.05 -34.85 17.27
N CYS A 575 6.05 -34.27 16.07
CA CYS A 575 6.83 -34.74 14.93
C CYS A 575 8.31 -34.30 14.97
N ASP A 576 8.73 -33.51 15.96
CA ASP A 576 10.09 -32.95 16.08
C ASP A 576 10.55 -32.16 14.84
N VAL A 577 9.63 -31.37 14.25
CA VAL A 577 9.90 -30.53 13.07
C VAL A 577 9.73 -29.04 13.33
N SER A 578 9.69 -28.66 14.61
CA SER A 578 9.53 -27.27 15.02
C SER A 578 10.70 -26.37 14.61
N ASN A 579 11.87 -26.91 14.28
CA ASN A 579 12.96 -26.09 13.73
C ASN A 579 12.69 -25.62 12.30
N ASP A 580 11.96 -26.41 11.52
CA ASP A 580 11.69 -26.13 10.11
C ASP A 580 10.32 -25.51 9.85
N PHE A 581 9.35 -25.77 10.74
CA PHE A 581 7.95 -25.41 10.54
C PHE A 581 7.34 -24.71 11.76
N ALA A 582 6.36 -23.84 11.50
CA ALA A 582 5.59 -23.14 12.54
C ALA A 582 4.18 -22.79 12.05
N VAL A 583 3.35 -22.25 12.95
CA VAL A 583 2.03 -21.68 12.65
C VAL A 583 1.92 -20.27 13.22
N THR A 584 1.04 -19.43 12.68
CA THR A 584 0.77 -18.12 13.28
C THR A 584 0.00 -18.25 14.58
N GLU A 585 0.45 -17.57 15.62
CA GLU A 585 -0.23 -17.51 16.91
C GLU A 585 -1.22 -16.34 16.97
N THR A 586 -2.44 -16.62 17.44
CA THR A 586 -3.35 -15.57 17.92
C THR A 586 -2.94 -15.20 19.34
N VAL A 587 -2.70 -13.91 19.56
CA VAL A 587 -2.25 -13.36 20.84
C VAL A 587 -3.44 -12.95 21.71
N THR A 588 -4.46 -12.33 21.08
CA THR A 588 -5.72 -11.97 21.73
C THR A 588 -6.81 -11.76 20.68
N THR A 589 -8.06 -11.56 21.11
CA THR A 589 -9.22 -11.32 20.26
C THR A 589 -9.99 -10.12 20.79
N LEU A 590 -10.35 -9.17 19.91
CA LEU A 590 -11.18 -8.02 20.27
C LEU A 590 -12.58 -8.18 19.69
N ASP A 591 -13.61 -7.96 20.50
CA ASP A 591 -14.98 -7.82 20.02
C ASP A 591 -15.20 -6.47 19.31
N ALA A 592 -16.34 -6.32 18.62
CA ALA A 592 -16.69 -5.11 17.87
C ALA A 592 -16.73 -3.84 18.74
N THR A 593 -17.20 -3.95 19.99
CA THR A 593 -17.32 -2.84 20.95
C THR A 593 -15.93 -2.37 21.41
N THR A 594 -15.05 -3.34 21.68
CA THR A 594 -13.70 -3.12 22.19
C THR A 594 -12.75 -2.63 21.09
N ALA A 595 -12.89 -3.15 19.86
CA ALA A 595 -12.11 -2.72 18.71
C ALA A 595 -12.45 -1.29 18.25
N ARG A 596 -13.71 -0.84 18.47
CA ARG A 596 -14.23 0.47 18.01
C ARG A 596 -14.01 0.72 16.50
N MET A 597 -13.98 -0.34 15.71
CA MET A 597 -13.82 -0.30 14.27
C MET A 597 -15.19 -0.34 13.60
N SER A 598 -15.50 0.64 12.76
CA SER A 598 -16.76 0.67 12.00
C SER A 598 -16.89 -0.48 11.00
N GLU A 599 -15.78 -1.11 10.65
CA GLU A 599 -15.70 -2.24 9.70
C GLU A 599 -16.11 -3.59 10.31
N VAL A 600 -16.22 -3.68 11.65
CA VAL A 600 -16.53 -4.93 12.35
C VAL A 600 -18.03 -5.03 12.55
N ALA A 601 -18.67 -5.95 11.85
CA ALA A 601 -20.11 -6.20 11.96
C ALA A 601 -20.45 -7.07 13.18
N GLU A 602 -21.75 -7.13 13.53
CA GLU A 602 -22.25 -8.03 14.57
C GLU A 602 -21.97 -9.50 14.21
N GLY A 603 -21.46 -10.28 15.17
CA GLY A 603 -20.99 -11.67 14.95
C GLY A 603 -19.58 -11.80 14.35
N GLN A 604 -18.84 -10.68 14.27
CA GLN A 604 -17.43 -10.65 13.88
C GLN A 604 -16.52 -10.27 15.04
N VAL A 605 -15.30 -10.78 14.99
CA VAL A 605 -14.22 -10.49 15.93
C VAL A 605 -12.95 -10.06 15.19
N VAL A 606 -12.10 -9.32 15.88
CA VAL A 606 -10.76 -8.97 15.40
C VAL A 606 -9.75 -9.91 16.05
N SER A 607 -9.27 -10.90 15.29
CA SER A 607 -8.15 -11.75 15.70
C SER A 607 -6.87 -10.93 15.65
N VAL A 608 -6.19 -10.78 16.79
CA VAL A 608 -4.91 -10.08 16.90
C VAL A 608 -3.81 -11.13 16.95
N ARG A 609 -2.96 -11.16 15.91
CA ARG A 609 -1.87 -12.13 15.75
C ARG A 609 -0.52 -11.47 15.89
N ARG A 610 0.48 -12.24 16.32
CA ARG A 610 1.86 -11.78 16.36
C ARG A 610 2.37 -11.53 14.94
N TYR A 611 2.91 -10.34 14.70
CA TYR A 611 3.57 -10.10 13.42
C TYR A 611 4.85 -10.93 13.35
N ARG A 612 5.03 -11.67 12.26
CA ARG A 612 6.24 -12.46 11.99
C ARG A 612 7.00 -11.87 10.81
N ASN A 613 8.30 -11.68 11.00
CA ASN A 613 9.21 -11.14 9.99
C ASN A 613 9.56 -12.24 8.97
N GLY A 614 8.72 -12.40 7.95
CA GLY A 614 8.94 -13.31 6.82
C GLY A 614 8.26 -12.82 5.55
N LEU A 615 8.73 -13.29 4.39
CA LEU A 615 8.06 -13.06 3.11
C LEU A 615 6.98 -14.11 2.88
N THR A 616 5.86 -13.73 2.24
CA THR A 616 4.98 -14.76 1.68
C THR A 616 5.78 -15.65 0.75
N LEU A 617 5.50 -16.96 0.72
CA LEU A 617 6.19 -17.89 -0.17
C LEU A 617 6.12 -17.43 -1.63
N SER A 618 4.99 -16.86 -2.09
CA SER A 618 4.93 -16.24 -3.42
C SER A 618 5.97 -15.13 -3.63
N ALA A 619 6.14 -14.23 -2.67
CA ALA A 619 7.12 -13.15 -2.78
C ALA A 619 8.56 -13.67 -2.72
N GLN A 620 8.83 -14.69 -1.89
CA GLN A 620 10.14 -15.33 -1.84
C GLN A 620 10.46 -16.00 -3.19
N LEU A 621 9.50 -16.71 -3.78
CA LEU A 621 9.68 -17.37 -5.10
C LEU A 621 9.95 -16.40 -6.25
N GLU A 622 9.59 -15.13 -6.14
CA GLU A 622 9.91 -14.11 -7.15
C GLU A 622 11.39 -13.71 -7.15
N ILE A 623 12.05 -13.75 -5.99
CA ILE A 623 13.45 -13.33 -5.82
C ILE A 623 14.46 -14.48 -5.86
N GLU A 624 14.00 -15.72 -5.67
CA GLU A 624 14.84 -16.91 -5.75
C GLU A 624 15.26 -17.26 -7.19
N GLU A 625 16.44 -17.85 -7.35
CA GLU A 625 16.83 -18.49 -8.60
C GLU A 625 16.13 -19.86 -8.77
N ARG A 626 16.21 -20.45 -9.98
CA ARG A 626 15.46 -21.67 -10.33
C ARG A 626 15.60 -22.80 -9.30
N GLN A 627 16.82 -23.11 -8.84
CA GLN A 627 17.04 -24.17 -7.86
C GLN A 627 16.46 -23.80 -6.48
N GLY A 628 16.65 -22.56 -6.03
CA GLY A 628 16.07 -22.07 -4.78
C GLY A 628 14.54 -22.14 -4.75
N LYS A 629 13.88 -21.91 -5.89
CA LYS A 629 12.42 -22.10 -6.02
C LYS A 629 12.01 -23.55 -5.82
N ILE A 630 12.75 -24.50 -6.42
CA ILE A 630 12.49 -25.93 -6.27
C ILE A 630 12.69 -26.35 -4.81
N ASP A 631 13.79 -25.95 -4.19
CA ASP A 631 14.13 -26.31 -2.81
C ASP A 631 13.08 -25.76 -1.83
N LEU A 632 12.63 -24.52 -2.04
CA LEU A 632 11.64 -23.87 -1.19
C LEU A 632 10.24 -24.47 -1.33
N LEU A 633 9.80 -24.78 -2.56
CA LEU A 633 8.55 -25.51 -2.80
C LEU A 633 8.61 -26.94 -2.26
N THR A 634 9.77 -27.60 -2.35
CA THR A 634 10.01 -28.93 -1.78
C THR A 634 9.92 -28.90 -0.26
N LYS A 635 10.55 -27.93 0.41
CA LYS A 635 10.43 -27.74 1.86
C LYS A 635 8.98 -27.46 2.27
N THR A 636 8.28 -26.60 1.54
CA THR A 636 6.88 -26.28 1.85
C THR A 636 5.95 -27.47 1.59
N SER A 637 6.20 -28.26 0.55
CA SER A 637 5.41 -29.47 0.28
C SER A 637 5.57 -30.51 1.40
N ARG A 638 6.77 -30.66 1.97
CA ARG A 638 6.98 -31.48 3.18
C ARG A 638 6.13 -30.98 4.35
N PHE A 639 6.01 -29.68 4.57
CA PHE A 639 5.11 -29.16 5.61
C PHE A 639 3.65 -29.50 5.32
N LEU A 640 3.21 -29.36 4.08
CA LEU A 640 1.85 -29.75 3.67
C LEU A 640 1.61 -31.25 3.92
N ALA A 641 2.61 -32.12 3.73
CA ALA A 641 2.53 -33.53 4.07
C ALA A 641 2.30 -33.76 5.57
N TYR A 642 3.02 -33.06 6.45
CA TYR A 642 2.76 -33.11 7.91
C TYR A 642 1.33 -32.67 8.26
N ILE A 643 0.84 -31.60 7.63
CA ILE A 643 -0.53 -31.11 7.84
C ILE A 643 -1.56 -32.15 7.40
N HIS A 644 -1.39 -32.77 6.24
CA HIS A 644 -2.30 -33.80 5.75
C HIS A 644 -2.21 -35.12 6.55
N ALA A 645 -1.06 -35.41 7.15
CA ALA A 645 -0.89 -36.55 8.05
C ALA A 645 -1.52 -36.33 9.43
N MET A 646 -1.81 -35.08 9.82
CA MET A 646 -2.41 -34.76 11.12
C MET A 646 -3.77 -35.47 11.27
N PRO A 647 -3.97 -36.29 12.31
CA PRO A 647 -5.21 -37.04 12.48
C PRO A 647 -6.44 -36.12 12.52
N SER A 648 -7.44 -36.36 11.69
CA SER A 648 -8.71 -35.62 11.71
C SER A 648 -9.81 -36.46 12.37
N SER A 649 -10.58 -35.85 13.27
CA SER A 649 -11.76 -36.45 13.89
C SER A 649 -13.04 -36.26 13.07
N ARG A 650 -12.96 -35.58 11.92
CA ARG A 650 -14.11 -35.20 11.10
C ARG A 650 -14.38 -36.23 10.01
N SER A 651 -15.67 -36.49 9.76
CA SER A 651 -16.09 -37.36 8.65
C SER A 651 -15.91 -36.70 7.28
N ILE A 652 -15.30 -37.41 6.33
CA ILE A 652 -15.12 -36.96 4.94
C ILE A 652 -16.48 -36.88 4.25
N THR A 653 -16.97 -35.67 3.96
CA THR A 653 -18.26 -35.46 3.29
C THR A 653 -18.20 -34.26 2.33
N GLY A 654 -19.07 -34.25 1.32
CA GLY A 654 -19.31 -33.06 0.48
C GLY A 654 -18.20 -32.67 -0.49
N VAL A 655 -17.17 -33.49 -0.69
CA VAL A 655 -16.01 -33.19 -1.56
C VAL A 655 -16.45 -32.94 -3.01
N ARG A 656 -17.07 -33.93 -3.66
CA ARG A 656 -17.58 -33.81 -5.05
C ARG A 656 -18.50 -32.60 -5.23
N LYS A 657 -19.49 -32.46 -4.35
CA LYS A 657 -20.48 -31.36 -4.39
C LYS A 657 -19.79 -29.99 -4.33
N THR A 658 -18.76 -29.85 -3.48
CA THR A 658 -18.01 -28.60 -3.34
C THR A 658 -17.18 -28.30 -4.59
N LEU A 659 -16.46 -29.30 -5.11
CA LEU A 659 -15.65 -29.15 -6.32
C LEU A 659 -16.51 -28.78 -7.55
N TRP A 660 -17.70 -29.35 -7.67
CA TRP A 660 -18.66 -29.01 -8.72
C TRP A 660 -19.20 -27.58 -8.59
N ALA A 661 -19.74 -27.25 -7.40
CA ALA A 661 -20.52 -26.03 -7.22
C ALA A 661 -19.68 -24.77 -6.96
N LYS A 662 -18.49 -24.91 -6.37
CA LYS A 662 -17.70 -23.77 -5.88
C LYS A 662 -16.28 -23.68 -6.47
N GLU A 663 -15.76 -24.74 -7.07
CA GLU A 663 -14.38 -24.78 -7.55
C GLU A 663 -14.29 -25.20 -9.02
N PHE A 664 -13.75 -26.37 -9.34
CA PHE A 664 -13.45 -26.76 -10.71
C PHE A 664 -14.68 -26.67 -11.63
N GLY A 665 -15.80 -27.26 -11.22
CA GLY A 665 -17.03 -27.21 -12.01
C GLY A 665 -17.56 -25.79 -12.21
N TRP A 666 -17.32 -24.88 -11.25
CA TRP A 666 -17.73 -23.47 -11.34
C TRP A 666 -16.90 -22.68 -12.35
N TRP A 667 -15.60 -22.97 -12.46
CA TRP A 667 -14.72 -22.35 -13.45
C TRP A 667 -14.92 -22.96 -14.84
N LEU A 668 -15.12 -24.27 -14.90
CA LEU A 668 -15.28 -25.03 -16.13
C LEU A 668 -16.43 -24.50 -17.01
N ARG A 669 -17.53 -24.06 -16.40
CA ARG A 669 -18.70 -23.49 -17.12
C ARG A 669 -18.39 -22.23 -17.94
N ARG A 670 -17.25 -21.57 -17.67
CA ARG A 670 -16.81 -20.39 -18.43
C ARG A 670 -15.96 -20.76 -19.63
N LEU A 671 -15.45 -21.99 -19.68
CA LEU A 671 -14.60 -22.51 -20.75
C LEU A 671 -15.38 -23.36 -21.75
N VAL A 672 -16.33 -24.15 -21.25
CA VAL A 672 -17.12 -25.09 -22.05
C VAL A 672 -18.61 -24.91 -21.75
N GLY A 673 -19.47 -25.18 -22.73
CA GLY A 673 -20.93 -25.14 -22.57
C GLY A 673 -21.45 -26.15 -21.54
N GLU A 674 -22.66 -25.95 -21.03
CA GLU A 674 -23.23 -26.74 -19.92
C GLU A 674 -23.31 -28.25 -20.25
N ASP A 675 -23.61 -28.60 -21.50
CA ASP A 675 -23.66 -29.99 -21.98
C ASP A 675 -22.31 -30.71 -21.86
N VAL A 676 -21.22 -30.01 -22.15
CA VAL A 676 -19.85 -30.53 -22.04
C VAL A 676 -19.36 -30.50 -20.59
N ARG A 677 -19.73 -29.45 -19.84
CA ARG A 677 -19.28 -29.22 -18.46
C ARG A 677 -19.60 -30.40 -17.55
N ALA A 678 -20.84 -30.89 -17.56
CA ALA A 678 -21.27 -31.98 -16.68
C ALA A 678 -20.55 -33.29 -17.01
N VAL A 679 -20.51 -33.66 -18.29
CA VAL A 679 -19.85 -34.89 -18.78
C VAL A 679 -18.34 -34.85 -18.49
N PHE A 680 -17.69 -33.73 -18.79
CA PHE A 680 -16.27 -33.54 -18.52
C PHE A 680 -15.97 -33.67 -17.03
N PHE A 681 -16.77 -33.02 -16.17
CA PHE A 681 -16.54 -33.05 -14.74
C PHE A 681 -16.68 -34.46 -14.16
N GLU A 682 -17.68 -35.24 -14.58
CA GLU A 682 -17.83 -36.62 -14.11
C GLU A 682 -16.65 -37.50 -14.53
N ARG A 683 -16.17 -37.36 -15.78
CA ARG A 683 -14.99 -38.09 -16.26
C ARG A 683 -13.73 -37.71 -15.49
N TRP A 684 -13.53 -36.43 -15.22
CA TRP A 684 -12.41 -35.96 -14.39
C TRP A 684 -12.54 -36.43 -12.94
N TRP A 685 -13.74 -36.40 -12.37
CA TRP A 685 -13.99 -36.81 -11.00
C TRP A 685 -13.81 -38.31 -10.79
N SER A 686 -14.22 -39.16 -11.73
CA SER A 686 -14.04 -40.62 -11.61
C SER A 686 -12.58 -41.02 -11.47
N GLU A 687 -11.67 -40.32 -12.14
CA GLU A 687 -10.23 -40.53 -12.03
C GLU A 687 -9.67 -40.05 -10.68
N LEU A 688 -10.18 -38.93 -10.15
CA LEU A 688 -9.67 -38.34 -8.91
C LEU A 688 -10.30 -38.94 -7.64
N ALA A 689 -11.51 -39.50 -7.72
CA ALA A 689 -12.28 -39.96 -6.57
C ALA A 689 -11.68 -41.18 -5.85
N GLN A 690 -10.81 -41.93 -6.52
CA GLN A 690 -10.16 -43.11 -5.96
C GLN A 690 -9.05 -42.78 -4.94
N TYR A 691 -8.56 -41.54 -4.94
CA TYR A 691 -7.48 -41.12 -4.06
C TYR A 691 -7.99 -40.68 -2.68
N PRO A 692 -7.19 -40.86 -1.61
CA PRO A 692 -7.58 -40.44 -0.27
C PRO A 692 -7.81 -38.93 -0.20
N CYS A 693 -8.71 -38.52 0.69
CA CYS A 693 -9.02 -37.11 0.93
C CYS A 693 -8.44 -36.65 2.26
N PHE A 694 -7.90 -35.43 2.28
CA PHE A 694 -7.33 -34.80 3.47
C PHE A 694 -8.14 -33.57 3.86
N GLU A 695 -8.08 -33.21 5.15
CA GLU A 695 -8.76 -32.03 5.64
C GLU A 695 -8.17 -30.77 5.00
N ARG A 696 -9.06 -29.91 4.46
CA ARG A 696 -8.65 -28.77 3.64
C ARG A 696 -7.91 -27.73 4.47
N ARG A 697 -6.74 -27.30 3.99
CA ARG A 697 -5.91 -26.22 4.52
C ARG A 697 -6.03 -24.90 3.74
N ASP A 698 -6.27 -24.95 2.44
CA ASP A 698 -6.10 -23.86 1.46
C ASP A 698 -4.61 -23.50 1.21
N ALA A 699 -3.86 -24.45 0.64
CA ALA A 699 -2.40 -24.42 0.48
C ALA A 699 -1.80 -23.40 -0.52
N HIS A 700 -2.49 -22.30 -0.84
CA HIS A 700 -1.97 -21.31 -1.79
C HIS A 700 -0.68 -20.64 -1.28
N SER A 701 0.22 -20.26 -2.19
CA SER A 701 1.56 -19.73 -1.87
C SER A 701 1.56 -18.43 -1.04
N GLN A 702 0.47 -17.66 -1.03
CA GLN A 702 0.36 -16.50 -0.15
C GLN A 702 0.06 -16.85 1.33
N ASN A 703 -0.40 -18.07 1.63
CA ASN A 703 -0.70 -18.51 2.99
C ASN A 703 0.49 -19.17 3.69
N TRP A 704 1.71 -18.97 3.20
CA TRP A 704 2.93 -19.46 3.84
C TRP A 704 3.87 -18.28 4.00
N LEU A 705 4.48 -18.12 5.16
CA LEU A 705 5.57 -17.16 5.39
C LEU A 705 6.90 -17.91 5.45
N VAL A 706 7.95 -17.32 4.88
CA VAL A 706 9.33 -17.79 4.93
C VAL A 706 10.11 -16.82 5.80
N GLU A 707 10.54 -17.28 6.97
CA GLU A 707 11.37 -16.51 7.90
C GLU A 707 12.83 -16.43 7.42
N ALA A 708 13.62 -15.51 7.98
CA ALA A 708 14.99 -15.22 7.52
C ALA A 708 15.97 -16.41 7.70
N ASP A 709 15.67 -17.32 8.61
CA ASP A 709 16.39 -18.59 8.83
C ASP A 709 15.89 -19.74 7.92
N GLY A 710 14.92 -19.46 7.05
CA GLY A 710 14.32 -20.43 6.14
C GLY A 710 13.21 -21.28 6.76
N ARG A 711 12.74 -20.97 7.98
CA ARG A 711 11.58 -21.64 8.59
C ARG A 711 10.29 -21.28 7.84
N ILE A 712 9.41 -22.26 7.62
CA ILE A 712 8.12 -22.06 6.93
C ILE A 712 6.99 -21.99 7.95
N VAL A 713 6.26 -20.87 7.96
CA VAL A 713 5.13 -20.62 8.86
C VAL A 713 3.82 -20.72 8.08
N ALA A 714 2.92 -21.61 8.50
CA ALA A 714 1.58 -21.69 7.94
C ALA A 714 0.70 -20.59 8.54
N VAL A 715 -0.03 -19.89 7.66
CA VAL A 715 -0.99 -18.85 8.06
C VAL A 715 -2.36 -19.18 7.49
N ASP A 716 -3.40 -18.62 8.12
CA ASP A 716 -4.79 -18.73 7.70
C ASP A 716 -5.33 -20.19 7.60
N LEU A 717 -5.65 -20.77 8.76
CA LEU A 717 -6.06 -22.17 8.89
C LEU A 717 -7.59 -22.33 8.99
N GLU A 718 -8.36 -21.29 8.63
CA GLU A 718 -9.83 -21.23 8.77
C GLU A 718 -10.61 -22.10 7.76
N ALA A 719 -9.92 -22.65 6.76
CA ALA A 719 -10.53 -23.43 5.69
C ALA A 719 -11.39 -24.60 6.20
N SER A 720 -12.30 -25.13 5.39
CA SER A 720 -13.12 -26.27 5.79
C SER A 720 -13.42 -27.22 4.64
N GLY A 721 -13.83 -28.44 5.01
CA GLY A 721 -14.08 -29.54 4.08
C GLY A 721 -12.83 -30.36 3.84
N PHE A 722 -12.86 -31.17 2.78
CA PHE A 722 -11.80 -32.11 2.43
C PHE A 722 -11.44 -31.99 0.95
N ARG A 723 -10.20 -32.33 0.58
CA ARG A 723 -9.73 -32.35 -0.80
C ARG A 723 -8.99 -33.66 -1.11
N PRO A 724 -9.13 -34.21 -2.34
CA PRO A 724 -8.37 -35.38 -2.76
C PRO A 724 -6.87 -35.12 -2.76
N LEU A 725 -6.08 -36.18 -2.65
CA LEU A 725 -4.62 -36.17 -2.83
C LEU A 725 -4.23 -35.36 -4.07
N GLY A 726 -3.15 -34.58 -3.97
CA GLY A 726 -2.63 -33.77 -5.06
C GLY A 726 -3.34 -32.42 -5.25
N TYR A 727 -4.57 -32.25 -4.77
CA TYR A 727 -5.36 -31.05 -5.04
C TYR A 727 -4.82 -29.78 -4.37
N GLU A 728 -4.44 -29.86 -3.09
CA GLU A 728 -3.79 -28.75 -2.38
C GLU A 728 -2.32 -28.59 -2.78
N LEU A 729 -1.66 -29.67 -3.18
CA LEU A 729 -0.29 -29.60 -3.69
C LEU A 729 -0.24 -28.85 -5.04
N ALA A 730 -1.18 -29.11 -5.94
CA ALA A 730 -1.33 -28.33 -7.16
C ALA A 730 -1.66 -26.86 -6.88
N GLN A 731 -2.43 -26.57 -5.81
CA GLN A 731 -2.67 -25.20 -5.37
C GLN A 731 -1.40 -24.50 -4.87
N LEU A 732 -0.51 -25.22 -4.18
CA LEU A 732 0.78 -24.70 -3.75
C LEU A 732 1.70 -24.39 -4.93
N ILE A 733 1.76 -25.30 -5.92
CA ILE A 733 2.74 -25.24 -7.01
C ILE A 733 2.26 -24.40 -8.20
N GLU A 734 1.00 -24.52 -8.61
CA GLU A 734 0.53 -23.98 -9.90
C GLU A 734 -0.14 -22.61 -9.81
N ASP A 735 -0.68 -22.21 -8.65
CA ASP A 735 -1.37 -20.90 -8.50
C ASP A 735 -0.38 -19.71 -8.67
N HIS A 736 0.94 -19.97 -8.67
CA HIS A 736 1.98 -19.00 -8.97
C HIS A 736 2.88 -19.51 -10.11
N ARG A 737 3.20 -18.64 -11.08
CA ARG A 737 3.96 -19.00 -12.29
C ARG A 737 5.45 -19.20 -11.97
N VAL A 738 5.78 -20.34 -11.36
CA VAL A 738 7.14 -20.70 -10.95
C VAL A 738 7.90 -21.41 -12.06
N PHE A 739 7.24 -22.35 -12.74
CA PHE A 739 7.84 -23.24 -13.72
C PHE A 739 7.43 -22.88 -15.15
N GLU A 740 8.29 -23.21 -16.12
CA GLU A 740 7.90 -23.23 -17.53
C GLU A 740 6.78 -24.26 -17.77
N PRO A 741 5.91 -24.06 -18.77
CA PRO A 741 4.75 -24.92 -19.01
C PRO A 741 5.06 -26.41 -19.19
N ASP A 742 6.26 -26.74 -19.68
CA ASP A 742 6.74 -28.09 -20.00
C ASP A 742 7.70 -28.70 -18.96
N ASP A 743 8.04 -27.96 -17.90
CA ASP A 743 8.90 -28.44 -16.81
C ASP A 743 8.14 -29.37 -15.84
N TRP A 744 7.72 -30.53 -16.34
CA TRP A 744 7.05 -31.57 -15.58
C TRP A 744 8.01 -32.36 -14.68
N GLN A 745 9.30 -32.35 -15.00
CA GLN A 745 10.32 -33.02 -14.20
C GLN A 745 10.49 -32.36 -12.83
N SER A 746 10.58 -31.03 -12.77
CA SER A 746 10.68 -30.31 -11.49
C SER A 746 9.41 -30.46 -10.65
N ARG A 747 8.24 -30.48 -11.28
CA ARG A 747 6.97 -30.78 -10.61
C ARG A 747 6.97 -32.20 -10.02
N LYS A 748 7.41 -33.19 -10.80
CA LYS A 748 7.51 -34.59 -10.36
C LYS A 748 8.46 -34.74 -9.17
N GLN A 749 9.56 -34.01 -9.13
CA GLN A 749 10.48 -33.98 -7.99
C GLN A 749 9.77 -33.52 -6.70
N ILE A 750 9.06 -32.38 -6.74
CA ILE A 750 8.36 -31.84 -5.56
C ILE A 750 7.24 -32.76 -5.10
N VAL A 751 6.48 -33.33 -6.05
CA VAL A 751 5.42 -34.29 -5.76
C VAL A 751 5.97 -35.55 -5.10
N SER A 752 7.11 -36.05 -5.58
CA SER A 752 7.75 -37.24 -5.04
C SER A 752 8.17 -37.03 -3.59
N GLU A 753 8.77 -35.88 -3.27
CA GLU A 753 9.15 -35.54 -1.89
C GLU A 753 7.93 -35.44 -0.97
N TYR A 754 6.87 -34.76 -1.43
CA TYR A 754 5.62 -34.65 -0.67
C TYR A 754 5.04 -36.04 -0.33
N ILE A 755 4.99 -36.94 -1.32
CA ILE A 755 4.44 -38.29 -1.10
C ILE A 755 5.35 -39.13 -0.20
N SER A 756 6.68 -39.05 -0.37
CA SER A 756 7.63 -39.73 0.51
C SER A 756 7.41 -39.29 1.96
N GLN A 757 7.43 -37.97 2.20
CA GLN A 757 7.24 -37.41 3.53
C GLN A 757 5.87 -37.78 4.12
N LEU A 758 4.81 -37.80 3.30
CA LEU A 758 3.47 -38.17 3.76
C LEU A 758 3.40 -39.66 4.14
N ARG A 759 4.07 -40.55 3.41
CA ARG A 759 4.14 -41.98 3.74
C ARG A 759 4.95 -42.24 5.01
N ASP A 760 6.03 -41.48 5.20
CA ASP A 760 6.87 -41.60 6.39
C ASP A 760 6.10 -41.26 7.68
N VAL A 761 5.24 -40.25 7.63
CA VAL A 761 4.44 -39.80 8.78
C VAL A 761 3.13 -40.58 8.89
N ASN A 762 2.56 -41.02 7.76
CA ASN A 762 1.34 -41.81 7.70
C ASN A 762 1.60 -43.16 7.00
N SER A 763 2.02 -44.14 7.79
CA SER A 763 2.32 -45.50 7.32
C SER A 763 1.14 -46.26 6.73
N SER A 764 -0.10 -45.78 6.91
CA SER A 764 -1.30 -46.37 6.31
C SER A 764 -1.53 -45.95 4.84
N LEU A 765 -0.78 -44.96 4.34
CA LEU A 765 -0.91 -44.51 2.95
C LEU A 765 -0.22 -45.48 1.98
N THR A 766 -1.01 -46.14 1.13
CA THR A 766 -0.54 -47.15 0.16
C THR A 766 -0.46 -46.66 -1.29
N VAL A 767 -0.55 -45.34 -1.53
CA VAL A 767 -0.58 -44.79 -2.90
C VAL A 767 0.84 -44.75 -3.47
N GLU A 768 1.04 -45.38 -4.64
CA GLU A 768 2.31 -45.36 -5.37
C GLU A 768 2.63 -43.99 -5.97
N LEU A 769 3.92 -43.68 -6.13
CA LEU A 769 4.40 -42.36 -6.57
C LEU A 769 3.85 -41.94 -7.94
N ASP A 770 3.86 -42.84 -8.92
CA ASP A 770 3.33 -42.53 -10.26
C ASP A 770 1.81 -42.32 -10.23
N SER A 771 1.10 -43.08 -9.40
CA SER A 771 -0.35 -42.89 -9.20
C SER A 771 -0.65 -41.55 -8.52
N ALA A 772 0.16 -41.14 -7.54
CA ALA A 772 0.02 -39.84 -6.90
C ALA A 772 0.33 -38.67 -7.85
N PHE A 773 1.26 -38.87 -8.80
CA PHE A 773 1.56 -37.86 -9.82
C PHE A 773 0.37 -37.66 -10.78
N VAL A 774 -0.33 -38.72 -11.18
CA VAL A 774 -1.59 -38.61 -11.94
C VAL A 774 -2.65 -37.80 -11.16
N ALA A 775 -2.80 -38.04 -9.85
CA ALA A 775 -3.71 -37.26 -9.01
C ALA A 775 -3.33 -35.76 -8.99
N TYR A 776 -2.03 -35.47 -8.95
CA TYR A 776 -1.50 -34.12 -9.06
C TYR A 776 -1.81 -33.48 -10.42
N GLU A 777 -1.60 -34.17 -11.53
CA GLU A 777 -1.88 -33.63 -12.87
C GLU A 777 -3.38 -33.32 -13.07
N LEU A 778 -4.27 -34.21 -12.61
CA LEU A 778 -5.71 -33.97 -12.60
C LEU A 778 -6.07 -32.73 -11.78
N ALA A 779 -5.43 -32.54 -10.63
CA ALA A 779 -5.59 -31.34 -9.83
C ALA A 779 -5.03 -30.08 -10.51
N ALA A 780 -3.88 -30.19 -11.17
CA ALA A 780 -3.24 -29.09 -11.90
C ALA A 780 -4.14 -28.59 -13.04
N ILE A 781 -4.80 -29.48 -13.78
CA ILE A 781 -5.82 -29.12 -14.78
C ILE A 781 -6.89 -28.20 -14.16
N ALA A 782 -7.40 -28.54 -12.97
CA ALA A 782 -8.39 -27.72 -12.29
C ALA A 782 -7.84 -26.34 -11.89
N ARG A 783 -6.55 -26.25 -11.53
CA ARG A 783 -5.87 -24.99 -11.23
C ARG A 783 -5.68 -24.13 -12.48
N PHE A 784 -5.25 -24.70 -13.60
CA PHE A 784 -5.07 -23.96 -14.85
C PHE A 784 -6.38 -23.36 -15.36
N VAL A 785 -7.48 -24.13 -15.33
CA VAL A 785 -8.81 -23.60 -15.69
C VAL A 785 -9.23 -22.47 -14.76
N ARG A 786 -8.97 -22.57 -13.44
CA ARG A 786 -9.20 -21.43 -12.53
C ARG A 786 -8.38 -20.21 -12.94
N LEU A 787 -7.07 -20.37 -13.18
CA LEU A 787 -6.18 -19.25 -13.50
C LEU A 787 -6.59 -18.51 -14.78
N ILE A 788 -7.12 -19.23 -15.75
CA ILE A 788 -7.66 -18.67 -16.99
C ILE A 788 -8.80 -17.65 -16.71
N PHE A 789 -9.73 -18.00 -15.81
CA PHE A 789 -10.97 -17.24 -15.62
C PHE A 789 -11.04 -16.38 -14.36
N SER A 790 -10.04 -16.51 -13.49
CA SER A 790 -9.98 -15.70 -12.28
C SER A 790 -9.80 -14.21 -12.63
N SER A 791 -10.42 -13.35 -11.84
CA SER A 791 -10.40 -11.89 -12.07
C SER A 791 -9.10 -11.23 -11.61
N ASP A 792 -8.36 -11.89 -10.73
CA ASP A 792 -7.08 -11.47 -10.15
C ASP A 792 -5.87 -11.84 -11.04
N THR A 793 -6.05 -12.63 -12.10
CA THR A 793 -4.96 -13.04 -13.00
C THR A 793 -4.80 -12.09 -14.19
N ASN A 794 -3.54 -11.80 -14.54
CA ASN A 794 -3.21 -10.99 -15.71
C ASN A 794 -3.15 -11.85 -17.00
N VAL A 795 -3.08 -11.19 -18.15
CA VAL A 795 -3.07 -11.85 -19.48
C VAL A 795 -1.91 -12.85 -19.62
N LYS A 796 -0.72 -12.56 -19.07
CA LYS A 796 0.43 -13.47 -19.15
C LYS A 796 0.21 -14.75 -18.32
N THR A 797 -0.45 -14.65 -17.17
CA THR A 797 -0.78 -15.81 -16.34
C THR A 797 -1.83 -16.70 -17.01
N LYS A 798 -2.84 -16.08 -17.65
CA LYS A 798 -3.87 -16.80 -18.41
C LYS A 798 -3.28 -17.55 -19.60
N ASP A 799 -2.41 -16.89 -20.37
CA ASP A 799 -1.66 -17.51 -21.47
C ASP A 799 -0.78 -18.68 -20.99
N TRP A 800 -0.02 -18.47 -19.90
CA TRP A 800 0.80 -19.53 -19.31
C TRP A 800 -0.02 -20.75 -18.91
N ALA A 801 -1.17 -20.57 -18.24
CA ALA A 801 -2.06 -21.67 -17.85
C ALA A 801 -2.62 -22.43 -19.07
N GLY A 802 -2.96 -21.71 -20.15
CA GLY A 802 -3.34 -22.32 -21.42
C GLY A 802 -2.21 -23.16 -22.03
N ARG A 803 -0.97 -22.67 -21.98
CA ARG A 803 0.21 -23.42 -22.44
C ARG A 803 0.53 -24.64 -21.58
N CYS A 804 0.22 -24.61 -20.28
CA CYS A 804 0.32 -25.80 -19.42
C CYS A 804 -0.67 -26.89 -19.83
N LEU A 805 -1.92 -26.53 -20.15
CA LEU A 805 -2.92 -27.47 -20.68
C LEU A 805 -2.47 -28.06 -22.03
N ASP A 806 -1.93 -27.24 -22.91
CA ASP A 806 -1.36 -27.68 -24.19
C ASP A 806 -0.15 -28.61 -24.00
N SER A 807 0.75 -28.31 -23.06
CA SER A 807 1.85 -29.20 -22.70
C SER A 807 1.36 -30.57 -22.20
N LEU A 808 0.41 -30.60 -21.26
CA LEU A 808 -0.21 -31.85 -20.77
C LEU A 808 -0.89 -32.64 -21.88
N SER A 809 -1.51 -31.96 -22.85
CA SER A 809 -2.16 -32.66 -23.97
C SER A 809 -1.19 -33.47 -24.84
N ARG A 810 0.12 -33.24 -24.72
CA ARG A 810 1.18 -33.91 -25.49
C ARG A 810 1.91 -35.00 -24.70
N SER A 811 1.56 -35.26 -23.44
CA SER A 811 2.31 -36.17 -22.55
C SER A 811 2.04 -37.68 -22.77
N GLY A 812 1.66 -38.08 -23.99
CA GLY A 812 1.37 -39.47 -24.35
C GLY A 812 -0.12 -39.83 -24.24
N ASP A 813 -0.43 -41.13 -24.38
CA ASP A 813 -1.81 -41.63 -24.35
C ASP A 813 -2.26 -41.90 -22.90
N SER A 814 -2.77 -40.87 -22.23
CA SER A 814 -3.34 -40.96 -20.88
C SER A 814 -4.68 -40.21 -20.79
N THR A 815 -5.55 -40.60 -19.84
CA THR A 815 -6.80 -39.87 -19.57
C THR A 815 -6.54 -38.40 -19.23
N VAL A 816 -5.43 -38.09 -18.55
CA VAL A 816 -4.99 -36.72 -18.25
C VAL A 816 -4.73 -35.93 -19.53
N ALA A 817 -3.96 -36.51 -20.47
CA ALA A 817 -3.64 -35.86 -21.74
C ALA A 817 -4.91 -35.61 -22.58
N GLU A 818 -5.85 -36.55 -22.60
CA GLU A 818 -7.14 -36.37 -23.29
C GLU A 818 -7.99 -35.23 -22.67
N LEU A 819 -8.11 -35.20 -21.35
CA LEU A 819 -8.85 -34.14 -20.64
C LEU A 819 -8.20 -32.76 -20.88
N ALA A 820 -6.87 -32.70 -20.83
CA ALA A 820 -6.11 -31.48 -21.12
C ALA A 820 -6.28 -31.03 -22.57
N ALA A 821 -6.34 -31.95 -23.54
CA ALA A 821 -6.54 -31.65 -24.95
C ALA A 821 -7.90 -30.98 -25.23
N ILE A 822 -8.97 -31.44 -24.56
CA ILE A 822 -10.32 -30.84 -24.67
C ILE A 822 -10.28 -29.38 -24.18
N LEU A 823 -9.70 -29.13 -23.01
CA LEU A 823 -9.65 -27.80 -22.41
C LEU A 823 -8.71 -26.85 -23.16
N SER A 824 -7.56 -27.35 -23.64
CA SER A 824 -6.62 -26.61 -24.47
C SER A 824 -7.30 -26.14 -25.77
N ARG A 825 -8.06 -27.02 -26.43
CA ARG A 825 -8.84 -26.66 -27.63
C ARG A 825 -9.91 -25.61 -27.33
N ALA A 826 -10.70 -25.79 -26.26
CA ALA A 826 -11.73 -24.82 -25.87
C ALA A 826 -11.11 -23.44 -25.55
N TRP A 827 -9.96 -23.42 -24.89
CA TRP A 827 -9.22 -22.19 -24.61
C TRP A 827 -8.70 -21.51 -25.88
N ALA A 828 -8.15 -22.29 -26.81
CA ALA A 828 -7.69 -21.81 -28.11
C ALA A 828 -8.83 -21.20 -28.95
N GLU A 829 -9.99 -21.85 -28.98
CA GLU A 829 -11.19 -21.35 -29.66
C GLU A 829 -11.66 -20.02 -29.05
N MET A 830 -11.70 -19.91 -27.72
CA MET A 830 -12.14 -18.71 -27.02
C MET A 830 -11.17 -17.53 -27.13
N THR A 831 -9.86 -17.79 -27.19
CA THR A 831 -8.84 -16.72 -27.25
C THR A 831 -8.35 -16.39 -28.64
N GLY A 832 -8.65 -17.25 -29.62
CA GLY A 832 -8.06 -17.17 -30.95
C GLY A 832 -6.57 -17.50 -30.98
N VAL A 833 -5.97 -18.02 -29.89
CA VAL A 833 -4.57 -18.47 -29.84
C VAL A 833 -4.50 -19.92 -30.35
N ALA A 834 -3.59 -20.22 -31.27
CA ALA A 834 -3.54 -21.54 -31.91
C ALA A 834 -3.25 -22.68 -30.92
N SER A 835 -4.15 -23.66 -30.82
CA SER A 835 -3.81 -25.01 -30.32
C SER A 835 -3.11 -25.78 -31.44
N GLY A 836 -1.84 -25.50 -31.72
CA GLY A 836 -0.92 -26.31 -32.55
C GLY A 836 -1.34 -26.69 -34.00
N ARG A 837 -2.55 -26.38 -34.46
CA ARG A 837 -3.11 -26.72 -35.77
C ARG A 837 -4.23 -25.73 -36.16
N SER A 838 -3.87 -24.50 -36.52
CA SER A 838 -4.55 -23.65 -37.54
C SER A 838 -4.06 -22.20 -37.48
N ASN A 839 -3.84 -21.60 -38.66
CA ASN A 839 -3.34 -20.25 -38.87
C ASN A 839 -4.45 -19.19 -38.79
N SER A 840 -4.39 -18.26 -37.82
CA SER A 840 -4.59 -16.80 -37.97
C SER A 840 -4.93 -16.14 -36.62
N VAL A 841 -3.90 -15.62 -35.92
CA VAL A 841 -4.05 -14.86 -34.66
C VAL A 841 -3.76 -13.38 -34.93
N LEU A 842 -4.56 -12.47 -34.37
CA LEU A 842 -4.26 -11.02 -34.35
C LEU A 842 -3.41 -10.68 -33.13
N ASP A 843 -2.33 -9.92 -33.29
CA ASP A 843 -1.54 -9.40 -32.17
C ASP A 843 -2.35 -8.37 -31.33
N VAL A 844 -1.94 -8.13 -30.09
CA VAL A 844 -2.53 -7.15 -29.16
C VAL A 844 -2.70 -5.75 -29.76
N ALA A 845 -1.71 -5.27 -30.53
CA ALA A 845 -1.77 -3.96 -31.19
C ALA A 845 -2.85 -3.94 -32.27
N ASP A 846 -2.91 -4.97 -33.12
CA ASP A 846 -3.94 -5.12 -34.13
C ASP A 846 -5.34 -5.26 -33.54
N ARG A 847 -5.48 -6.05 -32.47
CA ARG A 847 -6.75 -6.19 -31.75
C ARG A 847 -7.27 -4.84 -31.23
N ARG A 848 -6.40 -4.01 -30.65
CA ARG A 848 -6.76 -2.65 -30.18
C ARG A 848 -7.17 -1.74 -31.34
N ARG A 849 -6.44 -1.79 -32.44
CA ARG A 849 -6.71 -1.02 -33.66
C ARG A 849 -8.08 -1.37 -34.25
N ILE A 850 -8.36 -2.66 -34.40
CA ILE A 850 -9.62 -3.17 -34.95
C ILE A 850 -10.78 -2.86 -34.00
N SER A 851 -10.63 -3.11 -32.70
CA SER A 851 -11.63 -2.75 -31.68
C SER A 851 -11.96 -1.24 -31.68
N ARG A 852 -10.98 -0.37 -31.94
CA ARG A 852 -11.22 1.08 -32.11
C ARG A 852 -12.00 1.38 -33.39
N ALA A 853 -11.68 0.71 -34.49
CA ALA A 853 -12.39 0.87 -35.76
C ALA A 853 -13.84 0.37 -35.68
N MET A 854 -14.06 -0.81 -35.07
CA MET A 854 -15.40 -1.33 -34.74
C MET A 854 -16.19 -0.33 -33.90
N SER A 855 -15.58 0.23 -32.85
CA SER A 855 -16.24 1.24 -32.00
C SER A 855 -16.66 2.48 -32.79
N TYR A 856 -15.88 2.91 -33.78
CA TYR A 856 -16.24 4.04 -34.63
C TYR A 856 -17.44 3.71 -35.53
N ARG A 857 -17.37 2.62 -36.29
CA ARG A 857 -18.44 2.19 -37.21
C ARG A 857 -19.76 1.94 -36.48
N LEU A 858 -19.71 1.31 -35.30
CA LEU A 858 -20.91 0.97 -34.52
C LEU A 858 -21.50 2.15 -33.73
N ARG A 859 -20.76 3.25 -33.49
CA ARG A 859 -21.23 4.35 -32.61
C ARG A 859 -21.41 5.69 -33.30
N HIS A 860 -20.62 5.96 -34.34
CA HIS A 860 -20.44 7.31 -34.88
C HIS A 860 -20.67 7.41 -36.38
N ASP A 861 -20.59 6.31 -37.13
CA ASP A 861 -20.74 6.32 -38.57
C ASP A 861 -22.23 6.45 -38.96
N PRO A 862 -22.65 7.57 -39.58
CA PRO A 862 -24.03 7.74 -40.00
C PRO A 862 -24.41 6.89 -41.21
N LEU A 863 -23.43 6.32 -41.92
CA LEU A 863 -23.64 5.53 -43.15
C LEU A 863 -23.58 4.01 -42.88
N ALA A 864 -23.21 3.58 -41.68
CA ALA A 864 -23.26 2.17 -41.32
C ALA A 864 -24.74 1.71 -41.28
N PRO A 865 -25.09 0.55 -41.87
CA PRO A 865 -26.46 0.04 -41.93
C PRO A 865 -26.89 -0.58 -40.59
N LEU A 866 -26.83 0.21 -39.52
CA LEU A 866 -27.24 -0.21 -38.17
C LEU A 866 -28.77 -0.27 -38.08
N SER A 867 -29.30 -1.31 -37.43
CA SER A 867 -30.71 -1.39 -37.07
C SER A 867 -31.11 -0.31 -36.05
N ARG A 868 -32.41 -0.20 -35.75
CA ARG A 868 -32.91 0.74 -34.73
C ARG A 868 -32.31 0.50 -33.34
N GLU A 869 -31.86 -0.72 -33.07
CA GLU A 869 -31.23 -1.12 -31.81
C GLU A 869 -29.70 -1.18 -31.89
N GLY A 870 -29.11 -0.72 -33.00
CA GLY A 870 -27.67 -0.60 -33.19
C GLY A 870 -26.97 -1.86 -33.70
N TRP A 871 -27.72 -2.91 -34.07
CA TRP A 871 -27.19 -4.16 -34.60
C TRP A 871 -26.80 -4.06 -36.07
N ILE A 872 -25.75 -4.78 -36.46
CA ILE A 872 -25.33 -5.03 -37.84
C ILE A 872 -24.82 -6.46 -37.95
N HIS A 873 -25.03 -7.09 -39.10
CA HIS A 873 -24.49 -8.41 -39.36
C HIS A 873 -22.95 -8.34 -39.43
N VAL A 874 -22.27 -9.34 -38.87
CA VAL A 874 -20.80 -9.32 -38.74
C VAL A 874 -20.08 -9.25 -40.09
N ASP A 875 -20.65 -9.84 -41.14
CA ASP A 875 -20.09 -9.78 -42.49
C ASP A 875 -20.14 -8.35 -43.06
N ASP A 876 -21.24 -7.62 -42.86
CA ASP A 876 -21.38 -6.24 -43.31
C ASP A 876 -20.39 -5.31 -42.58
N LEU A 877 -20.21 -5.53 -41.27
CA LEU A 877 -19.18 -4.81 -40.50
C LEU A 877 -17.77 -5.16 -40.99
N THR A 878 -17.53 -6.41 -41.38
CA THR A 878 -16.24 -6.86 -41.92
C THR A 878 -15.92 -6.14 -43.23
N ASP A 879 -16.89 -6.02 -44.12
CA ASP A 879 -16.70 -5.33 -45.40
C ASP A 879 -16.49 -3.82 -45.22
N LEU A 880 -17.20 -3.19 -44.28
CA LEU A 880 -16.96 -1.78 -43.91
C LEU A 880 -15.55 -1.54 -43.36
N LEU A 881 -15.03 -2.46 -42.56
CA LEU A 881 -13.69 -2.37 -41.99
C LEU A 881 -12.61 -2.68 -43.04
N ARG A 882 -12.86 -3.60 -43.98
CA ARG A 882 -11.98 -3.86 -45.12
C ARG A 882 -11.88 -2.65 -46.04
N ALA A 883 -13.00 -1.96 -46.28
CA ALA A 883 -13.01 -0.70 -47.04
C ALA A 883 -12.18 0.40 -46.37
N ASP A 884 -12.08 0.41 -45.04
CA ASP A 884 -11.20 1.30 -44.26
C ASP A 884 -9.72 0.84 -44.23
N GLY A 885 -9.38 -0.23 -44.93
CA GLY A 885 -8.02 -0.78 -44.98
C GLY A 885 -7.66 -1.72 -43.83
N HIS A 886 -8.63 -2.23 -43.08
CA HIS A 886 -8.40 -3.25 -42.06
C HIS A 886 -8.50 -4.66 -42.67
N SER A 887 -7.39 -5.42 -42.69
CA SER A 887 -7.41 -6.84 -43.07
C SER A 887 -7.96 -7.68 -41.92
N VAL A 888 -9.26 -7.95 -41.94
CA VAL A 888 -10.00 -8.69 -40.91
C VAL A 888 -11.02 -9.65 -41.51
N SER A 889 -11.38 -10.68 -40.74
CA SER A 889 -12.46 -11.62 -41.03
C SER A 889 -13.58 -11.52 -40.00
N SER A 890 -14.77 -11.96 -40.36
CA SER A 890 -15.96 -11.98 -39.49
C SER A 890 -15.69 -12.77 -38.20
N ARG A 891 -15.01 -13.92 -38.31
CA ARG A 891 -14.56 -14.70 -37.15
C ARG A 891 -13.64 -13.89 -36.22
N GLN A 892 -12.72 -13.10 -36.76
CA GLN A 892 -11.86 -12.24 -35.96
C GLN A 892 -12.66 -11.12 -35.27
N LEU A 893 -13.68 -10.55 -35.91
CA LEU A 893 -14.55 -9.55 -35.26
C LEU A 893 -15.36 -10.15 -34.11
N MET A 894 -15.92 -11.35 -34.30
CA MET A 894 -16.60 -12.09 -33.22
C MET A 894 -15.64 -12.42 -32.09
N GLN A 895 -14.42 -12.86 -32.39
CA GLN A 895 -13.39 -13.10 -31.38
C GLN A 895 -13.03 -11.83 -30.58
N ILE A 896 -12.99 -10.67 -31.23
CA ILE A 896 -12.75 -9.39 -30.55
C ILE A 896 -13.91 -9.05 -29.63
N ALA A 897 -15.14 -9.16 -30.13
CA ALA A 897 -16.34 -8.81 -29.38
C ALA A 897 -16.65 -9.78 -28.23
N GLY A 898 -16.35 -11.06 -28.38
CA GLY A 898 -16.49 -12.09 -27.35
C GLY A 898 -15.29 -12.23 -26.40
N ALA A 899 -14.22 -11.45 -26.62
CA ALA A 899 -13.01 -11.59 -25.81
C ALA A 899 -13.26 -11.21 -24.34
N LEU A 900 -12.75 -12.02 -23.40
CA LEU A 900 -12.80 -11.72 -21.97
C LEU A 900 -12.25 -10.33 -21.65
N GLY A 901 -13.11 -9.47 -21.07
CA GLY A 901 -12.78 -8.09 -20.70
C GLY A 901 -13.16 -7.04 -21.76
N GLU A 902 -13.74 -7.45 -22.90
CA GLU A 902 -14.33 -6.55 -23.89
C GLU A 902 -15.83 -6.40 -23.65
N SER A 903 -16.25 -5.39 -22.89
CA SER A 903 -17.68 -5.10 -22.63
C SER A 903 -18.24 -3.97 -23.51
N ARG A 904 -17.51 -3.58 -24.56
CA ARG A 904 -17.89 -2.49 -25.47
C ARG A 904 -18.81 -2.92 -26.59
N PHE A 905 -18.88 -4.23 -26.84
CA PHE A 905 -19.65 -4.85 -27.90
C PHE A 905 -20.55 -5.95 -27.33
N GLU A 906 -21.68 -6.14 -27.96
CA GLU A 906 -22.58 -7.27 -27.74
C GLU A 906 -22.65 -8.09 -29.01
N LEU A 907 -22.72 -9.41 -28.84
CA LEU A 907 -22.97 -10.38 -29.90
C LEU A 907 -24.31 -11.05 -29.64
N ASP A 908 -25.13 -11.13 -30.68
CA ASP A 908 -26.33 -11.97 -30.73
C ASP A 908 -26.25 -12.81 -32.00
N ASP A 909 -25.82 -14.07 -31.85
CA ASP A 909 -25.46 -14.96 -32.96
C ASP A 909 -24.42 -14.34 -33.93
N LEU A 910 -24.85 -13.94 -35.14
CA LEU A 910 -24.02 -13.30 -36.16
C LEU A 910 -24.16 -11.77 -36.20
N ASP A 911 -25.01 -11.20 -35.36
CA ASP A 911 -25.17 -9.76 -35.24
C ASP A 911 -24.29 -9.19 -34.13
N ILE A 912 -23.76 -7.99 -34.38
CA ILE A 912 -22.89 -7.26 -33.47
C ILE A 912 -23.37 -5.83 -33.29
N ARG A 913 -23.31 -5.32 -32.06
CA ARG A 913 -23.54 -3.88 -31.76
C ARG A 913 -22.57 -3.33 -30.75
N ALA A 914 -22.52 -2.00 -30.62
CA ALA A 914 -21.88 -1.36 -29.47
C ALA A 914 -22.83 -1.32 -28.26
N SER A 915 -22.32 -1.61 -27.07
CA SER A 915 -23.13 -1.61 -25.84
C SER A 915 -23.51 -0.20 -25.37
N TYR A 916 -22.75 0.84 -25.75
CA TYR A 916 -22.99 2.23 -25.37
C TYR A 916 -22.22 3.23 -26.23
N GLY A 917 -22.54 4.52 -26.11
CA GLY A 917 -21.74 5.61 -26.66
C GLY A 917 -22.16 6.10 -28.05
N HIS A 918 -23.37 5.73 -28.50
CA HIS A 918 -23.93 6.11 -29.78
C HIS A 918 -24.11 7.63 -29.92
N SER A 919 -23.80 8.14 -31.12
CA SER A 919 -24.09 9.51 -31.58
C SER A 919 -24.85 9.55 -32.92
N VAL A 920 -25.25 8.40 -33.44
CA VAL A 920 -26.10 8.27 -34.64
C VAL A 920 -27.54 8.75 -34.34
N SER A 921 -28.33 9.02 -35.38
CA SER A 921 -29.66 9.63 -35.25
C SER A 921 -30.73 8.70 -34.66
N SER A 922 -30.58 7.39 -34.78
CA SER A 922 -31.50 6.38 -34.21
C SER A 922 -31.27 6.21 -32.70
N LYS A 923 -32.23 6.64 -31.86
CA LYS A 923 -32.15 6.54 -30.39
C LYS A 923 -32.14 5.07 -29.96
N ILE A 924 -31.06 4.64 -29.29
CA ILE A 924 -30.94 3.30 -28.70
C ILE A 924 -31.69 3.27 -27.36
N VAL A 925 -32.46 2.21 -27.11
CA VAL A 925 -33.23 2.00 -25.87
C VAL A 925 -32.51 0.99 -24.98
N TYR A 926 -32.45 1.27 -23.69
CA TYR A 926 -31.77 0.45 -22.69
C TYR A 926 -32.74 0.03 -21.57
N GLU A 927 -32.38 -1.05 -20.87
CA GLU A 927 -33.15 -1.54 -19.73
C GLU A 927 -33.04 -0.57 -18.54
N ARG A 928 -34.18 -0.25 -17.92
CA ARG A 928 -34.21 0.50 -16.67
C ARG A 928 -33.72 -0.39 -15.54
N ARG A 929 -32.74 0.10 -14.79
CA ARG A 929 -32.24 -0.52 -13.56
C ARG A 929 -32.00 0.55 -12.50
N THR A 930 -31.95 0.13 -11.25
CA THR A 930 -31.63 1.00 -10.11
C THR A 930 -30.20 0.74 -9.67
N PRO A 931 -29.32 1.75 -9.59
CA PRO A 931 -27.97 1.58 -9.06
C PRO A 931 -28.01 1.33 -7.54
N SER A 932 -27.06 0.54 -7.03
CA SER A 932 -26.98 0.22 -5.59
C SER A 932 -26.33 1.32 -4.74
N GLY A 933 -25.99 2.48 -5.34
CA GLY A 933 -25.29 3.57 -4.68
C GLY A 933 -25.18 4.79 -5.59
N LYS A 934 -24.27 5.71 -5.25
CA LYS A 934 -23.99 6.92 -6.05
C LYS A 934 -23.37 6.58 -7.39
N LEU A 935 -23.59 7.45 -8.37
CA LEU A 935 -22.90 7.42 -9.65
C LEU A 935 -21.89 8.57 -9.75
N PHE A 936 -20.95 8.43 -10.67
CA PHE A 936 -19.84 9.34 -10.84
C PHE A 936 -19.70 9.78 -12.29
N HIS A 937 -19.32 11.05 -12.46
CA HIS A 937 -18.96 11.62 -13.74
C HIS A 937 -17.73 12.49 -13.57
N ALA A 938 -16.69 12.28 -14.38
CA ALA A 938 -15.48 13.10 -14.32
C ALA A 938 -15.44 14.04 -15.52
N THR A 939 -15.32 15.34 -15.30
CA THR A 939 -15.38 16.37 -16.35
C THR A 939 -14.21 17.35 -16.23
N PRO A 940 -13.70 17.93 -17.35
CA PRO A 940 -12.76 19.03 -17.27
C PRO A 940 -13.28 20.15 -16.35
N VAL A 941 -12.41 20.70 -15.50
CA VAL A 941 -12.82 21.76 -14.55
C VAL A 941 -13.36 23.02 -15.23
N ASP A 942 -12.94 23.28 -16.48
CA ASP A 942 -13.47 24.39 -17.30
C ASP A 942 -14.98 24.26 -17.55
N ASN A 943 -15.54 23.05 -17.48
CA ASN A 943 -16.96 22.80 -17.65
C ASN A 943 -17.78 23.12 -16.39
N ILE A 944 -17.15 23.41 -15.25
CA ILE A 944 -17.88 23.69 -14.00
C ILE A 944 -18.71 24.96 -14.10
N ALA A 945 -18.20 25.98 -14.79
CA ALA A 945 -18.96 27.20 -15.02
C ALA A 945 -20.23 26.94 -15.85
N SER A 946 -20.16 26.13 -16.93
CA SER A 946 -21.35 25.81 -17.71
C SER A 946 -22.33 24.93 -16.92
N ILE A 947 -21.82 23.92 -16.21
CA ILE A 947 -22.66 22.98 -15.44
C ILE A 947 -23.40 23.71 -14.33
N PHE A 948 -22.70 24.49 -13.49
CA PHE A 948 -23.25 25.08 -12.27
C PHE A 948 -23.63 26.57 -12.38
N GLU A 949 -22.79 27.44 -12.97
CA GLU A 949 -23.10 28.89 -13.04
C GLU A 949 -24.15 29.24 -14.09
N ALA A 950 -24.17 28.48 -15.19
CA ALA A 950 -25.20 28.60 -16.23
C ALA A 950 -26.36 27.62 -16.01
N GLU A 951 -26.35 26.86 -14.91
CA GLU A 951 -27.39 25.92 -14.52
C GLU A 951 -27.75 24.89 -15.61
N SER A 952 -26.81 24.55 -16.50
CA SER A 952 -27.08 23.59 -17.58
C SER A 952 -27.23 22.15 -17.07
N GLY A 953 -26.70 21.85 -15.89
CA GLY A 953 -26.52 20.49 -15.41
C GLY A 953 -25.61 19.66 -16.34
N LEU A 954 -25.62 18.34 -16.19
CA LEU A 954 -24.94 17.44 -17.11
C LEU A 954 -25.83 17.14 -18.30
N THR A 955 -25.35 17.48 -19.49
CA THR A 955 -26.06 17.25 -20.75
C THR A 955 -25.37 16.16 -21.58
N LYS A 956 -26.13 15.53 -22.48
CA LYS A 956 -25.65 14.44 -23.35
C LYS A 956 -24.56 14.85 -24.36
N GLY A 957 -24.32 16.16 -24.55
CA GLY A 957 -23.38 16.68 -25.54
C GLY A 957 -23.68 16.16 -26.95
N ARG A 958 -22.68 15.57 -27.62
CA ARG A 958 -22.84 14.93 -28.95
C ARG A 958 -23.38 13.49 -28.89
N ARG A 959 -23.53 12.92 -27.70
CA ARG A 959 -24.03 11.55 -27.51
C ARG A 959 -25.54 11.56 -27.28
N GLN A 960 -26.16 10.39 -27.27
CA GLN A 960 -27.59 10.25 -27.00
C GLN A 960 -27.96 10.40 -25.52
N TYR A 961 -27.03 10.07 -24.61
CA TYR A 961 -27.23 10.09 -23.15
C TYR A 961 -25.98 10.63 -22.45
N VAL A 962 -26.15 11.08 -21.21
CA VAL A 962 -25.08 11.36 -20.24
C VAL A 962 -24.49 10.03 -19.77
N HIS A 963 -23.16 9.87 -19.85
CA HIS A 963 -22.48 8.67 -19.36
C HIS A 963 -22.04 8.83 -17.90
N LEU A 964 -22.52 7.93 -17.08
CA LEU A 964 -22.21 7.82 -15.65
C LEU A 964 -21.56 6.47 -15.37
N THR A 965 -20.88 6.35 -14.23
CA THR A 965 -20.31 5.09 -13.78
C THR A 965 -20.46 4.91 -12.28
N ASP A 966 -20.64 3.67 -11.84
CA ASP A 966 -20.62 3.29 -10.42
C ASP A 966 -19.18 3.19 -9.85
N SER A 967 -18.16 3.46 -10.66
CA SER A 967 -16.76 3.40 -10.25
C SER A 967 -16.04 4.74 -10.42
N ARG A 968 -15.68 5.37 -9.29
CA ARG A 968 -14.83 6.57 -9.24
C ARG A 968 -13.57 6.44 -10.09
N LEU A 969 -12.89 5.30 -9.97
CA LEU A 969 -11.66 4.99 -10.70
C LEU A 969 -11.88 4.95 -12.22
N VAL A 970 -13.00 4.37 -12.66
CA VAL A 970 -13.37 4.35 -14.08
C VAL A 970 -13.67 5.76 -14.59
N ALA A 971 -14.39 6.57 -13.81
CA ALA A 971 -14.70 7.96 -14.16
C ALA A 971 -13.40 8.76 -14.37
N MET A 972 -12.48 8.71 -13.40
CA MET A 972 -11.22 9.45 -13.47
C MET A 972 -10.32 8.96 -14.63
N ARG A 973 -10.27 7.64 -14.89
CA ARG A 973 -9.51 7.08 -16.03
C ARG A 973 -10.08 7.48 -17.39
N ALA A 974 -11.41 7.55 -17.52
CA ALA A 974 -12.07 7.95 -18.76
C ALA A 974 -11.69 9.39 -19.17
N SER A 975 -11.58 10.28 -18.19
CA SER A 975 -11.36 11.72 -18.42
C SER A 975 -9.88 12.12 -18.50
N ARG A 976 -8.96 11.33 -17.91
CA ARG A 976 -7.50 11.53 -18.06
C ARG A 976 -7.02 11.53 -19.53
N ARG A 977 -7.78 10.96 -20.45
CA ARG A 977 -7.48 10.95 -21.90
C ARG A 977 -7.62 12.33 -22.56
N GLN A 978 -8.30 13.28 -21.91
CA GLN A 978 -8.59 14.59 -22.48
C GLN A 978 -7.47 15.63 -22.25
N GLY A 979 -6.40 15.28 -21.52
CA GLY A 979 -5.24 16.14 -21.31
C GLY A 979 -5.52 17.41 -20.47
N LYS A 980 -6.72 17.53 -19.91
CA LYS A 980 -7.14 18.64 -19.05
C LYS A 980 -7.36 18.18 -17.62
N PRO A 981 -7.20 19.06 -16.63
CA PRO A 981 -7.55 18.78 -15.23
C PRO A 981 -9.03 18.47 -15.08
N VAL A 982 -9.30 17.45 -14.28
CA VAL A 982 -10.62 16.84 -14.17
C VAL A 982 -11.11 17.00 -12.74
N VAL A 983 -12.40 17.28 -12.58
CA VAL A 983 -13.11 17.18 -11.31
C VAL A 983 -14.05 15.99 -11.34
N LEU A 984 -14.15 15.27 -10.22
CA LEU A 984 -15.13 14.21 -10.04
C LEU A 984 -16.44 14.80 -9.51
N LEU A 985 -17.53 14.56 -10.23
CA LEU A 985 -18.88 14.84 -9.78
C LEU A 985 -19.46 13.57 -9.15
N GLU A 986 -19.91 13.68 -7.91
CA GLU A 986 -20.75 12.67 -7.28
C GLU A 986 -22.21 13.01 -7.54
N ILE A 987 -22.96 12.02 -8.00
CA ILE A 987 -24.34 12.18 -8.44
C ILE A 987 -25.24 11.36 -7.52
N ASP A 988 -26.22 12.04 -6.94
CA ASP A 988 -27.33 11.41 -6.26
C ASP A 988 -28.25 10.75 -7.29
N THR A 989 -28.53 9.47 -7.08
CA THR A 989 -29.28 8.64 -8.04
C THR A 989 -30.78 8.72 -7.83
N GLU A 990 -31.22 9.35 -6.75
CA GLU A 990 -32.63 9.65 -6.52
C GLU A 990 -33.17 10.59 -7.61
N ASP A 991 -34.29 10.17 -8.21
CA ASP A 991 -35.05 10.94 -9.19
C ASP A 991 -34.27 11.42 -10.44
N ILE A 992 -33.20 10.72 -10.85
CA ILE A 992 -32.54 11.01 -12.14
C ILE A 992 -33.47 10.62 -13.29
N LEU A 993 -33.76 11.61 -14.15
CA LEU A 993 -34.58 11.40 -15.33
C LEU A 993 -33.93 10.46 -16.35
N GLY A 994 -34.62 9.35 -16.64
CA GLY A 994 -34.23 8.42 -17.70
C GLY A 994 -32.97 7.61 -17.41
N LEU A 995 -32.68 7.35 -16.13
CA LEU A 995 -31.54 6.53 -15.72
C LEU A 995 -31.72 5.06 -16.16
N VAL A 996 -30.72 4.53 -16.89
CA VAL A 996 -30.71 3.17 -17.45
C VAL A 996 -29.31 2.55 -17.35
N TYR A 997 -29.24 1.22 -17.31
CA TYR A 997 -27.98 0.48 -17.28
C TYR A 997 -27.59 0.06 -18.70
N ALA A 998 -26.32 0.27 -19.05
CA ALA A 998 -25.79 -0.14 -20.35
C ALA A 998 -24.98 -1.44 -20.25
N ALA A 999 -23.78 -1.38 -19.67
CA ALA A 999 -22.90 -2.54 -19.54
C ALA A 999 -21.77 -2.28 -18.53
N ALA A 1000 -21.27 -3.36 -17.92
CA ALA A 1000 -20.20 -3.35 -16.92
C ALA A 1000 -20.44 -2.30 -15.83
N ASN A 1001 -19.64 -1.22 -15.82
CA ASN A 1001 -19.72 -0.14 -14.84
C ASN A 1001 -20.38 1.13 -15.43
N THR A 1002 -21.13 1.02 -16.53
CA THR A 1002 -21.65 2.17 -17.30
C THR A 1002 -23.16 2.31 -17.18
N TRP A 1003 -23.57 3.51 -16.78
CA TRP A 1003 -24.94 3.96 -16.62
C TRP A 1003 -25.21 5.16 -17.55
N LEU A 1004 -26.46 5.34 -17.94
CA LEU A 1004 -26.87 6.39 -18.87
C LEU A 1004 -28.04 7.19 -18.31
N ALA A 1005 -28.03 8.52 -18.45
CA ALA A 1005 -29.12 9.39 -18.05
C ALA A 1005 -29.50 10.38 -19.18
N GLU A 1006 -30.73 10.90 -19.19
CA GLU A 1006 -31.11 11.92 -20.18
C GLU A 1006 -30.54 13.29 -19.82
N TRP A 1007 -30.56 13.63 -18.53
CA TRP A 1007 -30.04 14.86 -17.97
C TRP A 1007 -29.83 14.68 -16.45
N VAL A 1008 -28.89 15.42 -15.86
CA VAL A 1008 -28.70 15.47 -14.39
C VAL A 1008 -28.71 16.92 -13.95
N SER A 1009 -29.58 17.27 -13.00
CA SER A 1009 -29.72 18.62 -12.46
C SER A 1009 -28.55 19.01 -11.54
N VAL A 1010 -28.27 20.30 -11.43
CA VAL A 1010 -27.24 20.85 -10.52
C VAL A 1010 -27.46 20.46 -9.06
N ASP A 1011 -28.72 20.35 -8.62
CA ASP A 1011 -29.07 19.98 -7.25
C ASP A 1011 -28.86 18.50 -6.94
N GLN A 1012 -28.75 17.66 -7.97
CA GLN A 1012 -28.49 16.22 -7.85
C GLN A 1012 -26.99 15.89 -7.85
N MET A 1013 -26.12 16.89 -7.93
CA MET A 1013 -24.69 16.68 -8.06
C MET A 1013 -23.87 17.59 -7.16
N ARG A 1014 -22.74 17.06 -6.70
CA ARG A 1014 -21.73 17.81 -5.96
C ARG A 1014 -20.34 17.51 -6.50
N ILE A 1015 -19.41 18.43 -6.29
CA ILE A 1015 -18.01 18.17 -6.57
C ILE A 1015 -17.43 17.33 -5.42
N ALA A 1016 -16.69 16.28 -5.73
CA ALA A 1016 -15.93 15.55 -4.73
C ALA A 1016 -14.73 16.41 -4.28
N THR A 1017 -14.50 16.52 -2.97
CA THR A 1017 -13.25 17.11 -2.45
C THR A 1017 -12.08 16.21 -2.80
N ILE A 1018 -10.88 16.77 -3.01
CA ILE A 1018 -9.69 15.96 -3.43
C ILE A 1018 -9.41 14.81 -2.45
N HIS A 1019 -9.61 15.05 -1.16
CA HIS A 1019 -9.41 14.05 -0.11
C HIS A 1019 -10.49 12.96 -0.08
N SER A 1020 -11.70 13.23 -0.58
CA SER A 1020 -12.77 12.24 -0.75
C SER A 1020 -12.61 11.40 -2.03
N GLU A 1021 -11.98 11.94 -3.07
CA GLU A 1021 -11.80 11.26 -4.38
C GLU A 1021 -10.93 9.99 -4.31
N ARG A 1022 -10.00 9.90 -3.35
CA ARG A 1022 -9.04 8.80 -3.22
C ARG A 1022 -9.21 7.93 -1.97
N GLU A 1023 -10.30 8.10 -1.21
CA GLU A 1023 -10.49 7.42 0.09
C GLU A 1023 -9.22 7.55 0.96
N PHE A 1024 -8.81 8.79 1.27
CA PHE A 1024 -7.65 9.01 2.11
C PHE A 1024 -7.90 8.41 3.53
N GLY A 1025 -7.45 7.17 3.72
CA GLY A 1025 -7.49 6.41 4.96
C GLY A 1025 -8.54 5.30 5.05
N GLU A 1026 -8.60 4.39 4.08
CA GLU A 1026 -8.85 2.96 4.37
C GLU A 1026 -7.54 2.22 4.67
#